data_AF-A0AA96RVT6-F1
#
_entry.id   AF-A0AA96RVT6-F1
#
_cell.length_a   1.000
_cell.length_b   1.000
_cell.length_c   1.000
_cell.angle_alpha   90.00
_cell.angle_beta   90.00
_cell.angle_gamma   90.00
#
_symmetry.space_group_name_H-M   'P 1'
#
loop_
_entity.id
_entity.type
_entity.pdbx_description
1 polymer ?
#
loop_
_entity_poly.entity_id
_entity_poly.type
_entity_poly.pdbx_seq_one_letter_code
_entity_poly.pdbx_strand_id
1 'polypeptide(L)'
;MATQPTNLPVPSESPRDLKFNAGKIDEFVTSENHVYVDRFGDEHRTIAGINYDANQAILNYGYITKDSFEDGSTISLANECLRWKSNGEYYRWDGTFPKVVPPASTPDSTGGIGQGKWVGVGDASLRSNLAEEAGVNLVGGSGVYVYIANGVDDSSGIANASATAVSKSACLKISGIAKVVTPTTISAQIAYTDKQIFTIDSKVTLNSGYALPDWFGDVENAVDVAINSLPASGGVIKLLNKRYKPSGYQYGFSGAGKGVTKDNITIIGSKQPSPNNTYDRLVNGTVIEGCFLVWANGFSMSDVGIDCGKYVVDTYYAGNPQPGIHEGFFATYLNDAEKNASNYKYGMRLHNVSGMAYSSVAMVHAMIVAEGYVNTRCTGLMHAMMGVHGAVFKARDCLVDNVISECAGGEGVIVKSDIQASARALNVPVKKITCYGAGTQGSSPHSVAPAGAWGVLFQNSGNPIDNVKLGNIDVFGYSNGIGFSGIEETVAVYVESFHYDGEGTSTSAAVRHVEASTQGKKIFFGYLHARNCEQVISAGNNNMQVSVSQMDIANVSDALADIQGNTVVVINSLKYSSVGSLWRLNGNAKAYLGTETHTGITAQEFAPGGLAPQMASGWSAPQQAFTAKLRNFGIVCNGLLRSSSGATSTVITLPASLRPAEIIRIPALTKDSSSSGPIMGTLTIGNDIIANEYGSVSASSDYISLSVNWSY
;
A
#
# COMPACT_ATOMS: atom_id res chain seq x y z
N MET A 1 45.57 33.76 89.18
CA MET A 1 44.37 34.48 88.70
C MET A 1 43.34 33.41 88.31
N ALA A 2 42.13 33.42 88.86
CA ALA A 2 41.13 32.37 88.65
C ALA A 2 40.86 32.18 87.14
N THR A 3 40.97 30.95 86.64
CA THR A 3 40.98 30.63 85.20
C THR A 3 39.62 30.20 84.64
N GLN A 4 38.58 30.08 85.48
CA GLN A 4 37.24 29.76 85.02
C GLN A 4 36.36 31.03 84.93
N PRO A 5 35.77 31.30 83.74
CA PRO A 5 34.74 32.33 83.57
C PRO A 5 33.54 32.09 84.50
N THR A 6 32.84 33.16 84.87
CA THR A 6 31.58 33.10 85.60
C THR A 6 30.40 32.76 84.67
N ASN A 7 29.30 32.29 85.26
CA ASN A 7 28.03 32.05 84.56
C ASN A 7 27.16 33.32 84.45
N LEU A 8 27.75 34.52 84.55
CA LEU A 8 27.05 35.78 84.32
C LEU A 8 26.82 36.01 82.81
N PRO A 9 25.74 36.72 82.41
CA PRO A 9 25.44 37.02 81.00
C PRO A 9 26.60 37.68 80.24
N VAL A 10 26.57 37.59 78.92
CA VAL A 10 27.45 38.38 78.03
C VAL A 10 26.70 39.69 77.69
N PRO A 11 27.25 40.89 77.97
CA PRO A 11 28.55 41.17 78.59
C PRO A 11 28.55 41.09 80.14
N SER A 12 29.73 40.81 80.72
CA SER A 12 29.95 40.77 82.19
C SER A 12 31.14 41.64 82.59
N GLU A 13 30.95 42.49 83.61
CA GLU A 13 31.98 43.35 84.23
C GLU A 13 32.72 42.65 85.38
N SER A 14 32.43 41.38 85.65
CA SER A 14 33.11 40.63 86.71
C SER A 14 34.63 40.60 86.46
N PRO A 15 35.46 40.96 87.46
CA PRO A 15 36.92 40.91 87.31
C PRO A 15 37.45 39.52 86.94
N ARG A 16 36.69 38.45 87.21
CA ARG A 16 37.03 37.06 86.85
C ARG A 16 36.87 36.79 85.35
N ASP A 17 36.01 37.55 84.67
CA ASP A 17 35.69 37.36 83.26
C ASP A 17 36.56 38.20 82.33
N LEU A 18 37.21 39.24 82.86
CA LEU A 18 38.04 40.17 82.10
C LEU A 18 39.11 39.46 81.26
N LYS A 19 39.72 38.38 81.77
CA LYS A 19 40.71 37.62 81.01
C LYS A 19 40.09 36.91 79.79
N PHE A 20 38.90 36.33 79.94
CA PHE A 20 38.18 35.69 78.83
C PHE A 20 37.70 36.72 77.83
N ASN A 21 37.12 37.83 78.31
CA ASN A 21 36.67 38.94 77.46
C ASN A 21 37.83 39.54 76.64
N ALA A 22 39.00 39.74 77.26
CA ALA A 22 40.19 40.24 76.57
C ALA A 22 40.65 39.29 75.44
N GLY A 23 40.63 37.96 75.69
CA GLY A 23 40.94 36.97 74.65
C GLY A 23 39.93 36.96 73.50
N LYS A 24 38.64 37.19 73.77
CA LYS A 24 37.61 37.28 72.73
C LYS A 24 37.65 38.58 71.95
N ILE A 25 38.09 39.69 72.56
CA ILE A 25 38.38 40.93 71.82
C ILE A 25 39.57 40.71 70.88
N ASP A 26 40.64 40.05 71.32
CA ASP A 26 41.77 39.72 70.45
C ASP A 26 41.35 38.84 69.26
N GLU A 27 40.52 37.81 69.52
CA GLU A 27 39.93 36.96 68.48
C GLU A 27 39.00 37.74 67.53
N PHE A 28 38.16 38.64 68.05
CA PHE A 28 37.31 39.52 67.24
C PHE A 28 38.11 40.39 66.27
N VAL A 29 39.25 40.92 66.73
CA VAL A 29 40.06 41.88 65.96
C VAL A 29 41.00 41.19 64.97
N THR A 30 41.59 40.05 65.34
CA THR A 30 42.73 39.48 64.60
C THR A 30 42.42 38.18 63.85
N SER A 31 41.30 37.51 64.15
CA SER A 31 40.96 36.24 63.53
C SER A 31 40.54 36.40 62.06
N GLU A 32 41.01 35.49 61.20
CA GLU A 32 40.56 35.37 59.80
C GLU A 32 39.22 34.60 59.69
N ASN A 33 38.80 33.90 60.75
CA ASN A 33 37.48 33.25 60.79
C ASN A 33 36.38 34.31 60.85
N HIS A 34 35.21 34.05 60.24
CA HIS A 34 34.11 35.02 60.19
C HIS A 34 33.36 35.20 61.51
N VAL A 35 33.53 34.27 62.45
CA VAL A 35 32.85 34.29 63.75
C VAL A 35 33.79 33.88 64.88
N TYR A 36 33.49 34.35 66.09
CA TYR A 36 34.04 33.85 67.35
C TYR A 36 32.89 33.39 68.25
N VAL A 37 33.16 32.41 69.11
CA VAL A 37 32.17 31.83 70.03
C VAL A 37 32.35 32.41 71.43
N ASP A 38 31.27 32.83 72.09
CA ASP A 38 31.30 33.35 73.45
C ASP A 38 31.31 32.25 74.53
N ARG A 39 31.11 32.64 75.80
CA ARG A 39 31.16 31.71 76.95
C ARG A 39 29.98 30.74 77.03
N PHE A 40 28.87 31.06 76.37
CA PHE A 40 27.63 30.27 76.36
C PHE A 40 27.48 29.46 75.06
N GLY A 41 28.38 29.65 74.10
CA GLY A 41 28.36 28.94 72.83
C GLY A 41 27.73 29.73 71.68
N ASP A 42 27.37 31.00 71.90
CA ASP A 42 26.76 31.82 70.85
C ASP A 42 27.83 32.38 69.91
N GLU A 43 27.53 32.41 68.61
CA GLU A 43 28.42 32.93 67.56
C GLU A 43 28.24 34.43 67.36
N HIS A 44 29.36 35.15 67.33
CA HIS A 44 29.43 36.58 67.08
C HIS A 44 30.37 36.85 65.91
N ARG A 45 30.09 37.88 65.10
CA ARG A 45 30.97 38.21 63.97
C ARG A 45 32.31 38.75 64.46
N THR A 46 33.39 38.33 63.80
CA THR A 46 34.72 38.97 63.87
C THR A 46 34.77 40.17 62.92
N ILE A 47 35.84 40.97 62.97
CA ILE A 47 36.10 42.02 61.95
C ILE A 47 36.16 41.44 60.54
N ALA A 48 36.76 40.25 60.35
CA ALA A 48 36.78 39.57 59.06
C ALA A 48 35.37 39.21 58.57
N GLY A 49 34.52 38.68 59.44
CA GLY A 49 33.13 38.37 59.12
C GLY A 49 32.27 39.60 58.82
N ILE A 50 32.45 40.69 59.59
CA ILE A 50 31.76 41.97 59.33
C ILE A 50 32.16 42.52 57.96
N ASN A 51 33.45 42.51 57.62
CA ASN A 51 33.92 42.97 56.32
C ASN A 51 33.40 42.10 55.16
N TYR A 52 33.35 40.78 55.36
CA TYR A 52 32.76 39.87 54.38
C TYR A 52 31.28 40.19 54.14
N ASP A 53 30.48 40.25 55.20
CA ASP A 53 29.04 40.53 55.11
C ASP A 53 28.77 41.93 54.53
N ALA A 54 29.56 42.94 54.91
CA ALA A 54 29.46 44.29 54.36
C ALA A 54 29.76 44.33 52.85
N ASN A 55 30.80 43.61 52.40
CA ASN A 55 31.12 43.49 50.98
C ASN A 55 30.03 42.77 50.19
N GLN A 56 29.45 41.70 50.75
CA GLN A 56 28.31 41.00 50.12
C GLN A 56 27.07 41.91 50.04
N ALA A 57 26.80 42.70 51.08
CA ALA A 57 25.69 43.66 51.08
C ALA A 57 25.89 44.76 50.02
N ILE A 58 27.10 45.31 49.91
CA ILE A 58 27.44 46.36 48.93
C ILE A 58 27.30 45.86 47.49
N LEU A 59 27.68 44.61 47.20
CA LEU A 59 27.51 43.99 45.88
C LEU A 59 26.04 43.85 45.47
N ASN A 60 25.12 43.69 46.44
CA ASN A 60 23.69 43.53 46.18
C ASN A 60 22.94 44.86 45.94
N TYR A 61 23.56 46.04 46.17
CA TYR A 61 22.94 47.36 45.97
C TYR A 61 23.10 47.94 44.55
N GLY A 62 23.66 47.17 43.61
CA GLY A 62 23.88 47.59 42.22
C GLY A 62 25.24 48.24 41.97
N TYR A 63 25.59 48.44 40.69
CA TYR A 63 26.91 48.92 40.28
C TYR A 63 27.00 50.45 40.18
N ILE A 64 28.09 51.01 40.68
CA ILE A 64 28.46 52.41 40.50
C ILE A 64 29.39 52.51 39.29
N THR A 65 28.90 53.09 38.19
CA THR A 65 29.64 53.20 36.93
C THR A 65 30.62 54.38 36.94
N LYS A 66 31.84 54.15 36.46
CA LYS A 66 32.90 55.14 36.26
C LYS A 66 33.42 55.06 34.82
N ASP A 67 33.89 56.17 34.28
CA ASP A 67 34.50 56.29 32.95
C ASP A 67 35.89 56.94 33.13
N SER A 68 37.00 56.45 32.58
CA SER A 68 37.24 55.19 31.86
C SER A 68 38.65 54.67 32.14
N PHE A 69 39.03 53.50 31.62
CA PHE A 69 40.43 53.04 31.67
C PHE A 69 41.40 54.01 30.97
N GLU A 70 40.95 54.67 29.90
CA GLU A 70 41.71 55.65 29.14
C GLU A 70 41.91 56.97 29.90
N ASP A 71 40.93 57.40 30.69
CA ASP A 71 41.02 58.64 31.49
C ASP A 71 41.70 58.39 32.86
N GLY A 72 41.77 57.12 33.27
CA GLY A 72 42.26 56.71 34.58
C GLY A 72 41.19 56.87 35.67
N SER A 73 41.27 56.04 36.72
CA SER A 73 40.33 56.08 37.84
C SER A 73 40.90 55.38 39.07
N THR A 74 40.19 55.47 40.20
CA THR A 74 40.46 54.65 41.39
C THR A 74 39.19 53.92 41.81
N ILE A 75 39.25 52.59 41.81
CA ILE A 75 38.17 51.72 42.28
C ILE A 75 38.37 51.47 43.76
N SER A 76 37.44 51.99 44.56
CA SER A 76 37.53 52.01 46.02
C SER A 76 36.52 51.07 46.67
N LEU A 77 35.47 50.68 45.93
CA LEU A 77 34.39 49.81 46.41
C LEU A 77 34.22 48.61 45.49
N ALA A 78 33.77 47.50 46.06
CA ALA A 78 33.56 46.24 45.33
C ALA A 78 32.47 46.32 44.24
N ASN A 79 31.52 47.24 44.37
CA ASN A 79 30.45 47.47 43.40
C ASN A 79 30.74 48.62 42.44
N GLU A 80 31.94 49.20 42.44
CA GLU A 80 32.35 50.15 41.42
C GLU A 80 32.85 49.42 40.16
N CYS A 81 32.42 49.89 38.99
CA CYS A 81 32.86 49.35 37.71
C CYS A 81 33.38 50.45 36.79
N LEU A 82 34.50 50.21 36.13
CA LEU A 82 35.15 51.14 35.22
C LEU A 82 34.88 50.75 33.77
N ARG A 83 34.50 51.72 32.95
CA ARG A 83 34.28 51.51 31.52
C ARG A 83 35.60 51.46 30.75
N TRP A 84 35.72 50.53 29.81
CA TRP A 84 36.76 50.54 28.79
C TRP A 84 36.16 51.09 27.49
N LYS A 85 36.57 52.29 27.05
CA LYS A 85 35.93 52.96 25.91
C LYS A 85 36.13 52.20 24.60
N SER A 86 37.24 51.49 24.45
CA SER A 86 37.55 50.71 23.24
C SER A 86 36.44 49.72 22.84
N ASN A 87 35.84 49.03 23.81
CA ASN A 87 34.75 48.08 23.56
C ASN A 87 33.41 48.49 24.22
N GLY A 88 33.41 49.57 25.01
CA GLY A 88 32.23 50.09 25.68
C GLY A 88 31.87 49.38 27.00
N GLU A 89 32.64 48.37 27.42
CA GLU A 89 32.31 47.47 28.53
C GLU A 89 32.67 48.01 29.90
N TYR A 90 31.92 47.60 30.92
CA TYR A 90 32.24 47.88 32.32
C TYR A 90 32.89 46.68 33.02
N TYR A 91 33.96 46.95 33.75
CA TYR A 91 34.70 45.95 34.52
C TYR A 91 34.73 46.33 36.00
N ARG A 92 34.37 45.40 36.88
CA ARG A 92 34.58 45.52 38.32
C ARG A 92 35.93 44.91 38.72
N TRP A 93 36.55 45.45 39.76
CA TRP A 93 37.78 44.88 40.31
C TRP A 93 37.45 43.81 41.34
N ASP A 94 38.07 42.64 41.23
CA ASP A 94 37.86 41.49 42.12
C ASP A 94 39.08 41.23 43.03
N GLY A 95 40.07 42.13 43.01
CA GLY A 95 41.28 42.07 43.85
C GLY A 95 41.22 42.99 45.07
N THR A 96 42.39 43.34 45.61
CA THR A 96 42.49 44.23 46.78
C THR A 96 42.18 45.70 46.44
N PHE A 97 41.49 46.40 47.35
CA PHE A 97 41.13 47.81 47.22
C PHE A 97 42.04 48.72 48.06
N PRO A 98 42.26 50.00 47.65
CA PRO A 98 41.79 50.61 46.41
C PRO A 98 42.63 50.20 45.20
N LYS A 99 42.00 50.03 44.05
CA LYS A 99 42.66 49.77 42.77
C LYS A 99 42.82 51.06 41.97
N VAL A 100 44.06 51.54 41.87
CA VAL A 100 44.43 52.68 41.01
C VAL A 100 44.64 52.21 39.57
N VAL A 101 44.00 52.92 38.64
CA VAL A 101 44.09 52.75 37.19
C VAL A 101 44.66 54.04 36.60
N PRO A 102 45.93 54.06 36.16
CA PRO A 102 46.53 55.24 35.53
C PRO A 102 45.80 55.62 34.23
N PRO A 103 45.85 56.90 33.80
CA PRO A 103 45.40 57.28 32.45
C PRO A 103 46.11 56.46 31.36
N ALA A 104 45.44 56.32 30.21
CA ALA A 104 45.86 55.50 29.07
C ALA A 104 46.04 53.99 29.38
N SER A 105 45.23 53.45 30.28
CA SER A 105 45.26 52.04 30.64
C SER A 105 44.25 51.18 29.87
N THR A 106 44.40 49.86 30.00
CA THR A 106 43.40 48.84 29.63
C THR A 106 43.23 47.88 30.82
N PRO A 107 42.18 47.03 30.83
CA PRO A 107 42.07 45.97 31.83
C PRO A 107 43.34 45.09 31.88
N ASP A 108 43.91 44.75 30.72
CA ASP A 108 45.13 43.94 30.64
C ASP A 108 46.36 44.65 31.19
N SER A 109 46.56 45.93 30.85
CA SER A 109 47.73 46.69 31.33
C SER A 109 47.67 47.03 32.82
N THR A 110 46.52 46.81 33.48
CA THR A 110 46.31 47.13 34.90
C THR A 110 45.92 45.95 35.76
N GLY A 111 46.11 44.70 35.31
CA GLY A 111 45.93 43.52 36.17
C GLY A 111 45.45 42.27 35.45
N GLY A 112 44.98 42.40 34.21
CA GLY A 112 44.38 41.30 33.45
C GLY A 112 42.92 41.05 33.83
N ILE A 113 42.28 40.17 33.08
CA ILE A 113 40.89 39.74 33.30
C ILE A 113 40.88 38.35 33.97
N GLY A 114 40.05 38.15 35.00
CA GLY A 114 39.92 36.88 35.71
C GLY A 114 39.65 37.01 37.23
N GLN A 115 39.59 35.88 37.93
CA GLN A 115 39.38 35.82 39.38
C GLN A 115 40.52 36.55 40.13
N GLY A 116 40.17 37.42 41.09
CA GLY A 116 41.15 38.29 41.76
C GLY A 116 41.67 39.45 40.90
N LYS A 117 41.11 39.68 39.72
CA LYS A 117 41.50 40.70 38.73
C LYS A 117 40.27 41.47 38.20
N TRP A 118 40.31 41.99 36.97
CA TRP A 118 39.14 42.62 36.35
C TRP A 118 38.10 41.57 35.92
N VAL A 119 36.82 41.84 36.19
CA VAL A 119 35.68 40.97 35.84
C VAL A 119 34.62 41.79 35.11
N GLY A 120 34.18 41.34 33.93
CA GLY A 120 33.15 42.03 33.14
C GLY A 120 31.77 41.98 33.79
N VAL A 121 31.01 43.07 33.67
CA VAL A 121 29.77 43.31 34.44
C VAL A 121 28.46 42.94 33.69
N GLY A 122 28.54 42.37 32.48
CA GLY A 122 27.48 41.47 31.98
C GLY A 122 26.53 41.93 30.86
N ASP A 123 27.01 42.56 29.78
CA ASP A 123 26.19 42.77 28.58
C ASP A 123 26.90 42.33 27.27
N ALA A 124 28.15 42.74 26.98
CA ALA A 124 28.76 42.29 25.72
C ALA A 124 29.18 40.82 25.69
N SER A 125 29.59 40.18 26.79
CA SER A 125 29.91 38.74 26.72
C SER A 125 28.67 37.91 26.39
N LEU A 126 27.51 38.24 26.96
CA LEU A 126 26.25 37.57 26.61
C LEU A 126 25.79 37.95 25.19
N ARG A 127 25.87 39.22 24.78
CA ARG A 127 25.54 39.64 23.41
C ARG A 127 26.46 39.03 22.36
N SER A 128 27.77 38.96 22.63
CA SER A 128 28.77 38.31 21.79
C SER A 128 28.45 36.83 21.68
N ASN A 129 28.26 36.14 22.80
CA ASN A 129 27.92 34.72 22.81
C ASN A 129 26.57 34.44 22.13
N LEU A 130 25.57 35.32 22.25
CA LEU A 130 24.29 35.21 21.54
C LEU A 130 24.40 35.56 20.04
N ALA A 131 25.38 36.38 19.64
CA ALA A 131 25.64 36.75 18.25
C ALA A 131 26.49 35.72 17.49
N GLU A 132 27.16 34.81 18.20
CA GLU A 132 27.84 33.66 17.58
C GLU A 132 26.85 32.73 16.87
N GLU A 133 27.37 31.96 15.91
CA GLU A 133 26.58 31.02 15.11
C GLU A 133 25.78 30.06 16.02
N ALA A 134 26.39 29.55 17.09
CA ALA A 134 25.74 28.68 18.09
C ALA A 134 25.04 29.43 19.23
N GLY A 135 24.92 30.76 19.20
CA GLY A 135 24.42 31.58 20.30
C GLY A 135 22.97 31.27 20.71
N VAL A 136 22.15 30.85 19.76
CA VAL A 136 20.78 30.35 20.01
C VAL A 136 20.74 29.17 20.98
N ASN A 137 21.82 28.37 21.10
CA ASN A 137 21.91 27.26 22.03
C ASN A 137 21.97 27.73 23.50
N LEU A 138 22.24 29.00 23.76
CA LEU A 138 22.24 29.59 25.10
C LEU A 138 20.82 29.93 25.58
N VAL A 139 19.83 29.91 24.69
CA VAL A 139 18.42 30.21 25.00
C VAL A 139 17.69 28.91 25.34
N GLY A 140 17.24 28.77 26.60
CA GLY A 140 16.41 27.64 27.03
C GLY A 140 15.10 27.56 26.25
N GLY A 141 14.72 26.35 25.81
CA GLY A 141 13.48 26.10 25.05
C GLY A 141 13.57 26.34 23.53
N SER A 142 14.68 26.87 23.02
CA SER A 142 14.93 26.93 21.57
C SER A 142 15.48 25.59 21.04
N GLY A 143 15.32 25.34 19.73
CA GLY A 143 15.97 24.20 19.07
C GLY A 143 17.50 24.29 19.17
N VAL A 144 18.18 23.16 19.28
CA VAL A 144 19.64 23.11 19.32
C VAL A 144 20.18 23.10 17.90
N TYR A 145 20.96 24.10 17.54
CA TYR A 145 21.60 24.21 16.24
C TYR A 145 23.00 23.63 16.26
N VAL A 146 23.31 22.84 15.23
CA VAL A 146 24.68 22.45 14.88
C VAL A 146 24.96 22.97 13.47
N TYR A 147 26.11 23.63 13.31
CA TYR A 147 26.53 24.24 12.06
C TYR A 147 27.70 23.45 11.50
N ILE A 148 27.50 22.89 10.31
CA ILE A 148 28.42 21.93 9.70
C ILE A 148 28.70 22.40 8.26
N ALA A 149 29.98 22.54 7.92
CA ALA A 149 30.35 22.82 6.54
C ALA A 149 29.95 21.65 5.63
N ASN A 150 29.46 21.96 4.43
CA ASN A 150 28.92 20.94 3.52
C ASN A 150 29.97 19.86 3.18
N GLY A 151 29.60 18.59 3.37
CA GLY A 151 30.41 17.42 3.04
C GLY A 151 31.51 17.09 4.06
N VAL A 152 31.57 17.80 5.18
CA VAL A 152 32.57 17.57 6.24
C VAL A 152 32.06 16.55 7.25
N ASP A 153 32.98 15.71 7.74
CA ASP A 153 32.69 14.80 8.85
C ASP A 153 32.69 15.54 10.18
N ASP A 154 31.52 15.56 10.80
CA ASP A 154 31.31 16.05 12.16
C ASP A 154 30.43 15.08 12.96
N SER A 155 30.78 13.78 12.89
CA SER A 155 30.11 12.73 13.65
C SER A 155 30.01 13.07 15.14
N SER A 156 31.08 13.61 15.72
CA SER A 156 31.15 14.02 17.13
C SER A 156 30.27 15.22 17.45
N GLY A 157 30.27 16.27 16.61
CA GLY A 157 29.44 17.45 16.82
C GLY A 157 27.95 17.13 16.73
N ILE A 158 27.54 16.28 15.78
CA ILE A 158 26.16 15.80 15.68
C ILE A 158 25.75 15.00 16.92
N ALA A 159 26.61 14.09 17.40
CA ALA A 159 26.33 13.30 18.60
C ALA A 159 26.13 14.20 19.82
N ASN A 160 27.03 15.17 20.02
CA ASN A 160 26.96 16.13 21.13
C ASN A 160 25.74 17.05 21.04
N ALA A 161 25.42 17.55 19.85
CA ALA A 161 24.24 18.38 19.61
C ALA A 161 22.95 17.60 19.83
N SER A 162 22.89 16.34 19.39
CA SER A 162 21.77 15.44 19.68
C SER A 162 21.59 15.20 21.18
N ALA A 163 22.67 14.92 21.92
CA ALA A 163 22.59 14.71 23.36
C ALA A 163 22.12 15.98 24.09
N THR A 164 22.62 17.14 23.66
CA THR A 164 22.19 18.44 24.18
C THR A 164 20.71 18.71 23.91
N ALA A 165 20.24 18.44 22.69
CA ALA A 165 18.83 18.60 22.31
C ALA A 165 17.91 17.72 23.17
N VAL A 166 18.30 16.45 23.42
CA VAL A 166 17.57 15.56 24.34
C VAL A 166 17.52 16.15 25.76
N SER A 167 18.66 16.60 26.30
CA SER A 167 18.72 17.17 27.66
C SER A 167 17.83 18.41 27.83
N LYS A 168 17.60 19.15 26.74
CA LYS A 168 16.77 20.36 26.71
C LYS A 168 15.32 20.09 26.30
N SER A 169 14.94 18.85 26.02
CA SER A 169 13.63 18.51 25.42
C SER A 169 13.34 19.33 24.16
N ALA A 170 14.36 19.56 23.34
CA ALA A 170 14.30 20.40 22.14
C ALA A 170 14.58 19.58 20.87
N CYS A 171 14.24 20.15 19.71
CA CYS A 171 14.61 19.57 18.42
C CYS A 171 16.06 19.90 18.04
N LEU A 172 16.71 18.98 17.31
CA LEU A 172 18.00 19.20 16.67
C LEU A 172 17.79 19.86 15.30
N LYS A 173 18.53 20.94 15.04
CA LYS A 173 18.56 21.65 13.77
C LYS A 173 19.97 21.57 13.20
N ILE A 174 20.10 20.99 12.01
CA ILE A 174 21.37 20.84 11.32
C ILE A 174 21.41 21.90 10.21
N SER A 175 22.38 22.80 10.30
CA SER A 175 22.69 23.78 9.27
C SER A 175 23.85 23.25 8.43
N GLY A 176 23.63 23.13 7.12
CA GLY A 176 24.59 22.53 6.18
C GLY A 176 24.36 21.04 5.94
N ILE A 177 25.31 20.37 5.29
CA ILE A 177 25.22 18.96 4.88
C ILE A 177 26.34 18.18 5.57
N ALA A 178 25.99 17.34 6.54
CA ALA A 178 26.96 16.56 7.28
C ALA A 178 27.34 15.26 6.57
N LYS A 179 28.62 14.87 6.66
CA LYS A 179 29.10 13.54 6.25
C LYS A 179 29.44 12.69 7.47
N VAL A 180 28.48 11.97 8.01
CA VAL A 180 28.70 11.16 9.22
C VAL A 180 29.44 9.88 8.88
N VAL A 181 30.75 9.82 9.15
CA VAL A 181 31.58 8.63 8.82
C VAL A 181 31.58 7.60 9.96
N THR A 182 31.49 8.07 11.21
CA THR A 182 31.40 7.22 12.40
C THR A 182 29.92 6.93 12.70
N PRO A 183 29.49 5.65 12.80
CA PRO A 183 28.10 5.31 13.11
C PRO A 183 27.57 6.08 14.33
N THR A 184 26.59 6.94 14.10
CA THR A 184 26.08 7.88 15.10
C THR A 184 24.57 7.74 15.26
N THR A 185 24.12 7.54 16.50
CA THR A 185 22.69 7.51 16.81
C THR A 185 22.22 8.90 17.21
N ILE A 186 21.29 9.46 16.43
CA ILE A 186 20.64 10.73 16.71
C ILE A 186 19.37 10.42 17.51
N SER A 187 19.42 10.69 18.80
CA SER A 187 18.32 10.44 19.75
C SER A 187 17.35 11.61 19.85
N ALA A 188 17.76 12.81 19.46
CA ALA A 188 16.89 13.97 19.41
C ALA A 188 15.96 13.94 18.20
N GLN A 189 14.78 14.54 18.33
CA GLN A 189 13.94 14.80 17.16
C GLN A 189 14.62 15.84 16.26
N ILE A 190 14.87 15.50 15.00
CA ILE A 190 15.34 16.48 14.01
C ILE A 190 14.17 17.39 13.63
N ALA A 191 14.38 18.71 13.62
CA ALA A 191 13.37 19.65 13.18
C ALA A 191 12.95 19.36 11.73
N TYR A 192 11.65 19.41 11.45
CA TYR A 192 11.15 19.15 10.11
C TYR A 192 11.73 20.17 9.11
N THR A 193 12.35 19.65 8.05
CA THR A 193 12.97 20.41 6.96
C THR A 193 12.94 19.56 5.70
N ASP A 194 12.76 20.19 4.55
CA ASP A 194 12.83 19.58 3.21
C ASP A 194 14.23 19.70 2.59
N LYS A 195 15.19 20.22 3.35
CA LYS A 195 16.58 20.38 2.92
C LYS A 195 17.42 19.14 3.23
N GLN A 196 18.39 18.90 2.37
CA GLN A 196 19.46 17.95 2.65
C GLN A 196 20.25 18.38 3.89
N ILE A 197 20.48 17.43 4.79
CA ILE A 197 21.26 17.61 6.02
C ILE A 197 22.33 16.53 6.21
N PHE A 198 22.27 15.47 5.42
CA PHE A 198 23.24 14.37 5.37
C PHE A 198 23.67 14.11 3.92
N THR A 199 24.92 13.69 3.74
CA THR A 199 25.33 13.03 2.51
C THR A 199 24.72 11.62 2.43
N ILE A 200 24.56 11.07 1.22
CA ILE A 200 23.97 9.74 1.01
C ILE A 200 24.80 8.60 1.64
N ASP A 201 26.10 8.82 1.87
CA ASP A 201 27.03 7.86 2.51
C ASP A 201 27.14 8.04 4.04
N SER A 202 26.30 8.90 4.65
CA SER A 202 26.29 9.13 6.09
C SER A 202 25.73 7.94 6.89
N LYS A 203 26.44 7.55 7.96
CA LYS A 203 26.10 6.42 8.84
C LYS A 203 25.33 6.89 10.08
N VAL A 204 24.05 7.21 9.89
CA VAL A 204 23.18 7.70 10.96
C VAL A 204 22.07 6.71 11.31
N THR A 205 21.77 6.60 12.61
CA THR A 205 20.54 5.95 13.11
C THR A 205 19.63 7.01 13.73
N LEU A 206 18.44 7.21 13.17
CA LEU A 206 17.49 8.27 13.51
C LEU A 206 16.40 7.75 14.47
N ASN A 207 16.66 7.79 15.77
CA ASN A 207 15.73 7.28 16.79
C ASN A 207 14.50 8.16 17.03
N SER A 208 14.38 9.29 16.31
CA SER A 208 13.21 10.18 16.36
C SER A 208 11.91 9.58 15.82
N GLY A 209 11.96 8.34 15.29
CA GLY A 209 10.79 7.60 14.81
C GLY A 209 10.36 7.93 13.37
N TYR A 210 10.97 8.92 12.73
CA TYR A 210 10.76 9.19 11.31
C TYR A 210 12.03 9.66 10.58
N ALA A 211 12.01 9.54 9.26
CA ALA A 211 13.03 10.06 8.36
C ALA A 211 12.39 10.63 7.08
N LEU A 212 13.07 11.58 6.45
CA LEU A 212 12.73 12.09 5.12
C LEU A 212 13.89 11.72 4.17
N PRO A 213 13.63 11.13 3.00
CA PRO A 213 14.67 10.92 2.00
C PRO A 213 15.37 12.20 1.56
N ASP A 214 14.64 13.32 1.60
CA ASP A 214 15.14 14.67 1.35
C ASP A 214 16.36 15.04 2.20
N TRP A 215 16.47 14.48 3.41
CA TRP A 215 17.62 14.70 4.29
C TRP A 215 18.92 14.14 3.72
N PHE A 216 18.85 13.19 2.77
CA PHE A 216 20.00 12.56 2.12
C PHE A 216 20.26 13.08 0.70
N GLY A 217 19.43 14.02 0.22
CA GLY A 217 19.58 14.71 -1.06
C GLY A 217 18.69 14.15 -2.19
N ASP A 218 18.68 14.87 -3.31
CA ASP A 218 17.96 14.47 -4.53
C ASP A 218 18.84 13.57 -5.42
N VAL A 219 19.09 12.35 -4.94
CA VAL A 219 19.97 11.35 -5.57
C VAL A 219 19.33 9.97 -5.55
N GLU A 220 19.83 9.06 -6.40
CA GLU A 220 19.46 7.64 -6.33
C GLU A 220 19.74 7.07 -4.93
N ASN A 221 18.92 6.11 -4.50
CA ASN A 221 18.97 5.44 -3.19
C ASN A 221 18.58 6.29 -1.97
N ALA A 222 18.18 7.57 -2.13
CA ALA A 222 17.79 8.39 -0.98
C ALA A 222 16.68 7.77 -0.12
N VAL A 223 15.68 7.13 -0.75
CA VAL A 223 14.58 6.45 -0.03
C VAL A 223 15.09 5.25 0.77
N ASP A 224 15.90 4.40 0.14
CA ASP A 224 16.53 3.24 0.78
C ASP A 224 17.43 3.64 1.96
N VAL A 225 18.25 4.68 1.80
CA VAL A 225 19.10 5.20 2.87
C VAL A 225 18.25 5.75 4.03
N ALA A 226 17.16 6.46 3.75
CA ALA A 226 16.25 6.92 4.79
C ALA A 226 15.60 5.75 5.55
N ILE A 227 15.14 4.70 4.86
CA ILE A 227 14.63 3.47 5.47
C ILE A 227 15.70 2.82 6.36
N ASN A 228 16.93 2.71 5.85
CA ASN A 228 18.03 2.09 6.57
C ASN A 228 18.53 2.92 7.76
N SER A 229 18.32 4.23 7.74
CA SER A 229 18.62 5.13 8.86
C SER A 229 17.63 5.04 10.03
N LEU A 230 16.44 4.47 9.85
CA LEU A 230 15.51 4.25 10.96
C LEU A 230 16.02 3.19 11.96
N PRO A 231 15.59 3.21 13.24
CA PRO A 231 15.98 2.20 14.22
C PRO A 231 15.53 0.80 13.81
N ALA A 232 16.13 -0.21 14.42
CA ALA A 232 15.79 -1.62 14.16
C ALA A 232 14.31 -1.96 14.43
N SER A 233 13.64 -1.20 15.29
CA SER A 233 12.21 -1.33 15.57
C SER A 233 11.29 -0.88 14.42
N GLY A 234 11.82 -0.25 13.38
CA GLY A 234 11.07 0.39 12.30
C GLY A 234 10.75 1.86 12.59
N GLY A 235 9.90 2.46 11.77
CA GLY A 235 9.57 3.88 11.84
C GLY A 235 8.86 4.39 10.59
N VAL A 236 8.75 5.72 10.49
CA VAL A 236 7.98 6.37 9.44
C VAL A 236 8.88 7.06 8.42
N ILE A 237 8.69 6.79 7.14
CA ILE A 237 9.24 7.57 6.03
C ILE A 237 8.17 8.53 5.53
N LYS A 238 8.48 9.82 5.51
CA LYS A 238 7.59 10.85 4.96
C LYS A 238 8.10 11.29 3.61
N LEU A 239 7.20 11.33 2.63
CA LEU A 239 7.51 11.71 1.26
C LEU A 239 6.68 12.94 0.86
N LEU A 240 7.34 13.89 0.21
CA LEU A 240 6.75 15.11 -0.33
C LEU A 240 6.02 14.83 -1.65
N ASN A 241 5.27 15.82 -2.13
CA ASN A 241 4.59 15.77 -3.43
C ASN A 241 5.60 15.98 -4.59
N LYS A 242 6.46 14.99 -4.82
CA LYS A 242 7.48 15.00 -5.87
C LYS A 242 7.89 13.57 -6.26
N ARG A 243 8.82 13.49 -7.21
CA ARG A 243 9.44 12.25 -7.68
C ARG A 243 10.76 12.00 -6.93
N TYR A 244 10.94 10.78 -6.42
CA TYR A 244 12.16 10.31 -5.77
C TYR A 244 12.86 9.32 -6.70
N LYS A 245 14.17 9.51 -6.91
CA LYS A 245 14.98 8.70 -7.84
C LYS A 245 15.08 7.23 -7.41
N PRO A 246 15.42 6.31 -8.34
CA PRO A 246 15.45 4.89 -8.06
C PRO A 246 16.31 4.47 -6.87
N SER A 247 15.82 3.47 -6.12
CA SER A 247 16.53 2.85 -5.00
C SER A 247 17.32 1.60 -5.39
N GLY A 248 17.36 1.27 -6.68
CA GLY A 248 18.03 0.08 -7.20
C GLY A 248 17.46 -1.23 -6.66
N TYR A 249 16.20 -1.24 -6.20
CA TYR A 249 15.53 -2.45 -5.75
C TYR A 249 15.26 -3.37 -6.94
N GLN A 250 15.46 -4.66 -6.70
CA GLN A 250 15.35 -5.69 -7.73
C GLN A 250 15.22 -7.07 -7.08
N TYR A 251 14.51 -7.96 -7.75
CA TYR A 251 14.40 -9.37 -7.38
C TYR A 251 15.61 -10.16 -7.87
N GLY A 252 16.18 -10.98 -6.99
CA GLY A 252 17.36 -11.80 -7.30
C GLY A 252 16.97 -13.22 -7.71
N PHE A 253 16.52 -13.44 -8.96
CA PHE A 253 16.13 -14.78 -9.44
C PHE A 253 17.17 -15.87 -9.09
N SER A 254 18.45 -15.61 -9.32
CA SER A 254 19.56 -16.55 -9.01
C SER A 254 20.62 -15.93 -8.09
N GLY A 255 20.29 -14.86 -7.36
CA GLY A 255 21.25 -14.07 -6.60
C GLY A 255 20.62 -13.32 -5.44
N ALA A 256 21.34 -12.38 -4.85
CA ALA A 256 20.81 -11.54 -3.78
C ALA A 256 19.92 -10.44 -4.37
N GLY A 257 18.63 -10.47 -4.07
CA GLY A 257 17.73 -9.34 -4.32
C GLY A 257 18.01 -8.17 -3.39
N LYS A 258 17.50 -7.00 -3.76
CA LYS A 258 17.54 -5.77 -2.95
C LYS A 258 16.13 -5.23 -2.79
N GLY A 259 15.71 -4.98 -1.56
CA GLY A 259 14.41 -4.38 -1.24
C GLY A 259 14.30 -4.02 0.23
N VAL A 260 13.11 -3.61 0.65
CA VAL A 260 12.82 -3.29 2.05
C VAL A 260 12.73 -4.58 2.87
N THR A 261 13.70 -4.79 3.77
CA THR A 261 13.77 -5.97 4.65
C THR A 261 13.56 -5.64 6.12
N LYS A 262 13.60 -4.36 6.47
CA LYS A 262 13.40 -3.87 7.84
C LYS A 262 11.91 -3.91 8.18
N ASP A 263 11.57 -4.56 9.28
CA ASP A 263 10.20 -4.68 9.76
C ASP A 263 9.64 -3.33 10.26
N ASN A 264 8.31 -3.22 10.30
CA ASN A 264 7.54 -2.08 10.82
C ASN A 264 7.86 -0.74 10.15
N ILE A 265 8.17 -0.75 8.86
CA ILE A 265 8.33 0.47 8.06
C ILE A 265 6.98 0.96 7.58
N THR A 266 6.70 2.23 7.84
CA THR A 266 5.51 2.94 7.32
C THR A 266 5.97 4.04 6.38
N ILE A 267 5.55 4.00 5.11
CA ILE A 267 5.82 5.05 4.11
C ILE A 267 4.54 5.87 3.89
N ILE A 268 4.62 7.18 4.07
CA ILE A 268 3.49 8.09 3.93
C ILE A 268 3.83 9.11 2.86
N GLY A 269 3.18 8.99 1.70
CA GLY A 269 3.16 10.00 0.67
C GLY A 269 2.18 11.12 0.98
N SER A 270 2.38 12.25 0.30
CA SER A 270 1.50 13.41 0.44
C SER A 270 0.19 13.28 -0.35
N LYS A 271 0.21 12.48 -1.43
CA LYS A 271 -0.89 12.34 -2.38
C LYS A 271 -0.61 11.20 -3.37
N GLN A 272 -1.58 10.31 -3.59
CA GLN A 272 -1.53 9.31 -4.65
C GLN A 272 -1.41 9.98 -6.05
N PRO A 273 -0.41 9.62 -6.86
CA PRO A 273 -0.26 10.14 -8.21
C PRO A 273 -1.20 9.44 -9.21
N SER A 274 -1.33 10.04 -10.39
CA SER A 274 -2.14 9.53 -11.50
C SER A 274 -1.27 9.37 -12.76
N PRO A 275 -1.64 8.51 -13.73
CA PRO A 275 -0.95 8.45 -15.01
C PRO A 275 -1.11 9.76 -15.77
N ASN A 276 -0.13 10.12 -16.58
CA ASN A 276 -0.34 11.10 -17.63
C ASN A 276 -1.12 10.49 -18.81
N ASN A 277 -1.58 11.33 -19.75
CA ASN A 277 -2.43 10.86 -20.86
C ASN A 277 -1.76 9.81 -21.75
N THR A 278 -0.43 9.77 -21.79
CA THR A 278 0.38 8.83 -22.58
C THR A 278 0.79 7.56 -21.82
N TYR A 279 0.46 7.47 -20.53
CA TYR A 279 0.84 6.35 -19.65
C TYR A 279 2.35 6.06 -19.70
N ASP A 280 3.18 7.10 -19.87
CA ASP A 280 4.64 6.95 -19.86
C ASP A 280 5.24 7.21 -18.47
N ARG A 281 4.48 7.87 -17.56
CA ARG A 281 4.91 8.22 -16.20
C ARG A 281 3.77 8.67 -15.29
N LEU A 282 3.99 8.55 -13.98
CA LEU A 282 3.09 9.04 -12.93
C LEU A 282 3.30 10.54 -12.67
N VAL A 283 2.22 11.29 -12.48
CA VAL A 283 2.24 12.75 -12.26
C VAL A 283 1.30 13.16 -11.12
N ASN A 284 1.42 14.41 -10.67
CA ASN A 284 0.49 15.05 -9.72
C ASN A 284 0.35 14.35 -8.35
N GLY A 285 1.42 13.74 -7.85
CA GLY A 285 1.47 13.11 -6.53
C GLY A 285 2.90 12.73 -6.11
N THR A 286 3.00 12.00 -5.00
CA THR A 286 4.24 11.42 -4.50
C THR A 286 4.61 10.19 -5.32
N VAL A 287 5.79 10.18 -5.93
CA VAL A 287 6.27 9.11 -6.81
C VAL A 287 7.63 8.61 -6.35
N ILE A 288 7.82 7.29 -6.28
CA ILE A 288 9.14 6.66 -6.23
C ILE A 288 9.40 6.04 -7.60
N GLU A 289 10.51 6.42 -8.23
CA GLU A 289 10.91 5.89 -9.53
C GLU A 289 11.60 4.53 -9.39
N GLY A 290 11.43 3.66 -10.38
CA GLY A 290 12.03 2.32 -10.39
C GLY A 290 11.26 1.31 -9.54
N CYS A 291 11.73 0.07 -9.55
CA CYS A 291 11.07 -1.02 -8.83
C CYS A 291 11.07 -0.74 -7.33
N PHE A 292 9.98 -1.11 -6.66
CA PHE A 292 9.89 -1.01 -5.22
C PHE A 292 9.54 -2.37 -4.59
N LEU A 293 10.58 -3.10 -4.22
CA LEU A 293 10.48 -4.44 -3.66
C LEU A 293 10.39 -4.43 -2.13
N VAL A 294 9.44 -5.19 -1.56
CA VAL A 294 9.23 -5.29 -0.11
C VAL A 294 9.13 -6.74 0.37
N TRP A 295 9.95 -7.09 1.38
CA TRP A 295 9.93 -8.37 2.10
C TRP A 295 10.09 -8.16 3.63
N ALA A 296 9.07 -7.60 4.28
CA ALA A 296 9.13 -7.20 5.69
C ALA A 296 7.78 -7.36 6.43
N ASN A 297 7.82 -7.62 7.74
CA ASN A 297 6.62 -7.65 8.58
C ASN A 297 6.15 -6.22 8.89
N GLY A 298 4.84 -6.04 9.07
CA GLY A 298 4.27 -4.77 9.52
C GLY A 298 4.49 -3.62 8.54
N PHE A 299 4.82 -3.89 7.28
CA PHE A 299 5.04 -2.87 6.26
C PHE A 299 3.73 -2.13 5.95
N SER A 300 3.78 -0.81 5.93
CA SER A 300 2.65 0.03 5.56
C SER A 300 3.06 1.06 4.50
N MET A 301 2.19 1.33 3.53
CA MET A 301 2.39 2.39 2.53
C MET A 301 1.08 3.09 2.23
N SER A 302 1.08 4.42 2.24
CA SER A 302 -0.08 5.24 1.87
C SER A 302 0.24 6.37 0.90
N ASP A 303 -0.61 6.57 -0.11
CA ASP A 303 -0.60 7.75 -0.98
C ASP A 303 0.70 7.92 -1.80
N VAL A 304 1.20 6.81 -2.35
CA VAL A 304 2.46 6.75 -3.13
C VAL A 304 2.22 6.02 -4.45
N GLY A 305 2.88 6.47 -5.51
CA GLY A 305 3.01 5.71 -6.75
C GLY A 305 4.43 5.21 -6.98
N ILE A 306 4.54 3.99 -7.50
CA ILE A 306 5.79 3.37 -7.94
C ILE A 306 5.82 3.40 -9.47
N ASP A 307 6.79 4.12 -10.03
CA ASP A 307 6.85 4.42 -11.46
C ASP A 307 8.02 3.70 -12.13
N CYS A 308 7.71 2.57 -12.78
CA CYS A 308 8.55 1.89 -13.77
C CYS A 308 8.04 2.14 -15.20
N GLY A 309 7.36 3.27 -15.43
CA GLY A 309 6.87 3.67 -16.74
C GLY A 309 8.01 3.98 -17.72
N LYS A 310 7.64 4.15 -18.99
CA LYS A 310 8.57 4.42 -20.08
C LYS A 310 9.60 5.51 -19.79
N TYR A 311 9.19 6.62 -19.19
CA TYR A 311 10.10 7.71 -18.84
C TYR A 311 11.25 7.24 -17.95
N VAL A 312 10.96 6.46 -16.91
CA VAL A 312 11.95 5.99 -15.95
C VAL A 312 12.86 4.94 -16.59
N VAL A 313 12.29 3.97 -17.30
CA VAL A 313 13.07 2.90 -17.97
C VAL A 313 13.98 3.45 -19.05
N ASP A 314 13.52 4.42 -19.86
CA ASP A 314 14.36 5.05 -20.86
C ASP A 314 15.48 5.89 -20.21
N THR A 315 15.20 6.56 -19.08
CA THR A 315 16.15 7.44 -18.39
C THR A 315 17.26 6.68 -17.66
N TYR A 316 16.91 5.65 -16.90
CA TYR A 316 17.86 4.96 -16.01
C TYR A 316 18.29 3.57 -16.51
N TYR A 317 17.56 3.00 -17.48
CA TYR A 317 17.72 1.59 -17.88
C TYR A 317 17.76 1.40 -19.40
N ALA A 318 18.09 2.46 -20.15
CA ALA A 318 18.28 2.45 -21.61
C ALA A 318 17.10 1.85 -22.42
N GLY A 319 15.88 1.93 -21.89
CA GLY A 319 14.67 1.44 -22.59
C GLY A 319 14.53 -0.08 -22.63
N ASN A 320 15.19 -0.80 -21.73
CA ASN A 320 15.19 -2.27 -21.69
C ASN A 320 14.38 -2.82 -20.50
N PRO A 321 13.06 -3.01 -20.63
CA PRO A 321 12.26 -3.58 -19.55
C PRO A 321 12.59 -5.05 -19.30
N GLN A 322 12.79 -5.40 -18.04
CA GLN A 322 13.21 -6.72 -17.57
C GLN A 322 12.41 -7.12 -16.32
N PRO A 323 11.88 -8.36 -16.26
CA PRO A 323 11.23 -8.90 -15.07
C PRO A 323 12.13 -8.79 -13.83
N GLY A 324 11.53 -8.55 -12.67
CA GLY A 324 12.21 -8.40 -11.39
C GLY A 324 13.00 -7.10 -11.19
N ILE A 325 13.28 -6.32 -12.24
CA ILE A 325 14.00 -5.04 -12.18
C ILE A 325 13.09 -3.86 -12.49
N HIS A 326 12.16 -4.03 -13.44
CA HIS A 326 11.25 -2.97 -13.92
C HIS A 326 9.79 -3.30 -13.60
N GLU A 327 9.60 -3.91 -12.43
CA GLU A 327 8.30 -4.17 -11.81
C GLU A 327 7.83 -2.88 -11.12
N GLY A 328 6.53 -2.60 -11.08
CA GLY A 328 6.03 -1.47 -10.28
C GLY A 328 6.12 -1.76 -8.78
N PHE A 329 4.98 -1.76 -8.07
CA PHE A 329 4.97 -2.12 -6.65
C PHE A 329 5.10 -3.65 -6.49
N PHE A 330 6.13 -4.11 -5.77
CA PHE A 330 6.53 -5.52 -5.77
C PHE A 330 6.66 -6.08 -4.35
N ALA A 331 5.54 -6.49 -3.73
CA ALA A 331 5.54 -7.13 -2.43
C ALA A 331 5.67 -8.66 -2.57
N THR A 332 6.92 -9.14 -2.57
CA THR A 332 7.29 -10.55 -2.74
C THR A 332 8.64 -10.83 -2.04
N TYR A 333 9.12 -12.07 -2.12
CA TYR A 333 10.42 -12.51 -1.62
C TYR A 333 11.58 -11.71 -2.26
N LEU A 334 12.79 -11.70 -1.67
CA LEU A 334 13.94 -11.05 -2.33
C LEU A 334 14.51 -11.93 -3.45
N ASN A 335 14.36 -13.24 -3.36
CA ASN A 335 14.96 -14.22 -4.27
C ASN A 335 14.27 -15.59 -4.18
N ASP A 336 14.65 -16.49 -5.10
CA ASP A 336 14.07 -17.83 -5.19
C ASP A 336 14.36 -18.72 -3.97
N ALA A 337 15.49 -18.51 -3.28
CA ALA A 337 15.83 -19.28 -2.08
C ALA A 337 14.86 -18.95 -0.93
N GLU A 338 14.55 -17.67 -0.72
CA GLU A 338 13.53 -17.26 0.26
C GLU A 338 12.13 -17.72 -0.11
N LYS A 339 11.78 -17.67 -1.41
CA LYS A 339 10.50 -18.17 -1.92
C LYS A 339 10.28 -19.65 -1.59
N ASN A 340 11.33 -20.45 -1.70
CA ASN A 340 11.27 -21.89 -1.44
C ASN A 340 11.34 -22.23 0.05
N ALA A 341 11.79 -21.32 0.92
CA ALA A 341 11.91 -21.53 2.36
C ALA A 341 10.56 -21.55 3.11
N SER A 342 9.45 -21.27 2.42
CA SER A 342 8.10 -21.28 2.97
C SER A 342 7.85 -20.31 4.15
N ASN A 343 8.56 -19.18 4.15
CA ASN A 343 8.39 -18.14 5.16
C ASN A 343 7.23 -17.21 4.79
N TYR A 344 6.49 -16.75 5.80
CA TYR A 344 5.44 -15.75 5.63
C TYR A 344 5.84 -14.43 6.26
N LYS A 345 5.42 -13.34 5.61
CA LYS A 345 5.38 -12.00 6.21
C LYS A 345 3.95 -11.62 6.57
N TYR A 346 3.81 -10.80 7.62
CA TYR A 346 2.50 -10.50 8.20
C TYR A 346 2.21 -9.02 8.24
N GLY A 347 0.91 -8.70 8.19
CA GLY A 347 0.41 -7.39 8.61
C GLY A 347 0.68 -6.25 7.63
N MET A 348 0.82 -6.54 6.33
CA MET A 348 0.99 -5.50 5.32
C MET A 348 -0.28 -4.65 5.17
N ARG A 349 -0.12 -3.32 5.13
CA ARG A 349 -1.22 -2.36 4.95
C ARG A 349 -0.93 -1.39 3.81
N LEU A 350 -1.78 -1.39 2.79
CA LEU A 350 -1.67 -0.49 1.64
C LEU A 350 -2.90 0.42 1.57
N HIS A 351 -2.68 1.70 1.30
CA HIS A 351 -3.75 2.69 1.10
C HIS A 351 -3.41 3.59 -0.08
N ASN A 352 -4.25 3.66 -1.12
CA ASN A 352 -4.02 4.56 -2.26
C ASN A 352 -2.61 4.38 -2.89
N VAL A 353 -2.30 3.16 -3.33
CA VAL A 353 -0.99 2.83 -3.92
C VAL A 353 -1.13 2.59 -5.41
N SER A 354 -0.28 3.24 -6.18
CA SER A 354 -0.22 3.08 -7.64
C SER A 354 1.05 2.35 -8.06
N GLY A 355 0.97 1.49 -9.06
CA GLY A 355 2.13 0.87 -9.71
C GLY A 355 2.02 0.98 -11.22
N MET A 356 3.09 1.40 -11.87
CA MET A 356 3.15 1.47 -13.33
C MET A 356 4.36 0.72 -13.86
N ALA A 357 4.13 -0.03 -14.94
CA ALA A 357 5.14 -0.74 -15.71
C ALA A 357 5.46 -0.04 -17.04
N TYR A 358 6.46 -0.56 -17.76
CA TYR A 358 6.98 0.08 -18.97
C TYR A 358 5.95 0.21 -20.09
N SER A 359 5.36 -0.91 -20.51
CA SER A 359 4.43 -1.01 -21.64
C SER A 359 3.50 -2.21 -21.47
N SER A 360 2.39 -2.26 -22.22
CA SER A 360 1.42 -3.36 -22.15
C SER A 360 1.98 -4.72 -22.60
N VAL A 361 3.07 -4.72 -23.36
CA VAL A 361 3.72 -5.92 -23.91
C VAL A 361 5.01 -6.31 -23.18
N ALA A 362 5.46 -5.47 -22.24
CA ALA A 362 6.62 -5.78 -21.41
C ALA A 362 6.26 -6.88 -20.41
N MET A 363 7.05 -7.95 -20.37
CA MET A 363 6.88 -9.10 -19.47
C MET A 363 7.20 -8.75 -18.01
N VAL A 364 6.44 -7.82 -17.45
CA VAL A 364 6.57 -7.29 -16.09
C VAL A 364 5.16 -7.09 -15.52
N HIS A 365 5.11 -6.88 -14.21
CA HIS A 365 3.92 -6.59 -13.43
C HIS A 365 3.87 -5.11 -13.10
N ALA A 366 2.72 -4.49 -13.28
CA ALA A 366 2.46 -3.18 -12.70
C ALA A 366 2.42 -3.27 -11.16
N MET A 367 1.82 -4.32 -10.62
CA MET A 367 1.79 -4.58 -9.19
C MET A 367 1.74 -6.08 -8.86
N ILE A 368 2.64 -6.56 -8.01
CA ILE A 368 2.42 -7.78 -7.24
C ILE A 368 2.10 -7.40 -5.80
N VAL A 369 0.90 -7.78 -5.38
CA VAL A 369 0.40 -7.56 -4.04
C VAL A 369 0.50 -8.86 -3.27
N ALA A 370 1.40 -8.84 -2.27
CA ALA A 370 1.39 -9.74 -1.12
C ALA A 370 1.76 -11.22 -1.43
N GLU A 371 2.67 -11.47 -2.37
CA GLU A 371 3.20 -12.82 -2.59
C GLU A 371 4.00 -13.30 -1.37
N GLY A 372 3.53 -14.37 -0.71
CA GLY A 372 4.13 -14.87 0.54
C GLY A 372 3.68 -14.12 1.80
N TYR A 373 2.61 -13.32 1.72
CA TYR A 373 2.07 -12.58 2.86
C TYR A 373 0.75 -13.17 3.38
N VAL A 374 0.52 -12.97 4.68
CA VAL A 374 -0.73 -13.31 5.36
C VAL A 374 -1.32 -12.06 6.03
N ASN A 375 -2.65 -11.91 5.99
CA ASN A 375 -3.38 -10.80 6.62
C ASN A 375 -2.98 -9.43 6.05
N THR A 376 -3.07 -9.32 4.72
CA THR A 376 -2.85 -8.08 4.00
C THR A 376 -4.17 -7.29 3.90
N ARG A 377 -4.10 -5.97 4.07
CA ARG A 377 -5.23 -5.09 3.77
C ARG A 377 -4.85 -4.01 2.78
N CYS A 378 -5.61 -3.94 1.69
CA CYS A 378 -5.52 -2.92 0.67
C CYS A 378 -6.80 -2.09 0.71
N THR A 379 -6.67 -0.81 1.05
CA THR A 379 -7.79 0.11 1.21
C THR A 379 -7.66 1.29 0.26
N GLY A 380 -8.76 2.01 0.03
CA GLY A 380 -8.75 3.08 -0.98
C GLY A 380 -8.51 2.51 -2.38
N LEU A 381 -7.76 3.23 -3.22
CA LEU A 381 -7.52 2.83 -4.62
C LEU A 381 -6.16 2.15 -4.80
N MET A 382 -6.18 0.88 -5.21
CA MET A 382 -5.00 0.20 -5.78
C MET A 382 -5.02 0.38 -7.30
N HIS A 383 -4.03 1.08 -7.87
CA HIS A 383 -4.03 1.44 -9.29
C HIS A 383 -2.85 0.82 -10.05
N ALA A 384 -3.11 -0.22 -10.84
CA ALA A 384 -2.13 -0.90 -11.66
C ALA A 384 -2.22 -0.41 -13.11
N MET A 385 -1.09 -0.05 -13.71
CA MET A 385 -1.02 0.52 -15.05
C MET A 385 0.07 -0.14 -15.88
N MET A 386 -0.24 -0.46 -17.13
CA MET A 386 0.67 -1.08 -18.09
C MET A 386 1.15 -2.48 -17.62
N GLY A 387 2.20 -3.01 -18.27
CA GLY A 387 2.70 -4.37 -18.06
C GLY A 387 1.90 -5.41 -18.83
N VAL A 388 2.47 -6.60 -19.01
CA VAL A 388 1.66 -7.77 -19.41
C VAL A 388 0.69 -8.12 -18.28
N HIS A 389 1.13 -8.02 -17.03
CA HIS A 389 0.27 -8.24 -15.87
C HIS A 389 -0.01 -6.92 -15.15
N GLY A 390 -1.29 -6.62 -14.90
CA GLY A 390 -1.71 -5.49 -14.10
C GLY A 390 -1.51 -5.75 -12.60
N ALA A 391 -2.61 -5.92 -11.87
CA ALA A 391 -2.56 -6.21 -10.42
C ALA A 391 -2.63 -7.72 -10.15
N VAL A 392 -1.63 -8.26 -9.48
CA VAL A 392 -1.56 -9.68 -9.13
C VAL A 392 -1.66 -9.88 -7.63
N PHE A 393 -2.63 -10.67 -7.17
CA PHE A 393 -2.85 -11.01 -5.77
C PHE A 393 -2.41 -12.45 -5.49
N LYS A 394 -1.40 -12.60 -4.62
CA LYS A 394 -0.84 -13.92 -4.23
C LYS A 394 -0.75 -14.09 -2.72
N ALA A 395 -1.85 -13.82 -2.01
CA ALA A 395 -1.86 -13.67 -0.58
C ALA A 395 -2.95 -14.46 0.14
N ARG A 396 -2.69 -14.81 1.40
CA ARG A 396 -3.67 -15.42 2.30
C ARG A 396 -4.34 -14.35 3.15
N ASP A 397 -5.66 -14.41 3.25
CA ASP A 397 -6.48 -13.46 4.02
C ASP A 397 -6.21 -12.00 3.58
N CYS A 398 -6.41 -11.75 2.29
CA CYS A 398 -6.13 -10.46 1.65
C CYS A 398 -7.42 -9.73 1.32
N LEU A 399 -7.74 -8.67 2.08
CA LEU A 399 -8.91 -7.84 1.82
C LEU A 399 -8.52 -6.66 0.93
N VAL A 400 -9.28 -6.46 -0.14
CA VAL A 400 -9.04 -5.38 -1.10
C VAL A 400 -10.33 -4.57 -1.32
N ASP A 401 -10.26 -3.25 -1.11
CA ASP A 401 -11.41 -2.37 -1.30
C ASP A 401 -11.67 -2.07 -2.78
N ASN A 402 -10.71 -1.51 -3.50
CA ASN A 402 -10.89 -1.11 -4.89
C ASN A 402 -9.60 -1.30 -5.69
N VAL A 403 -9.72 -1.92 -6.86
CA VAL A 403 -8.62 -2.12 -7.81
C VAL A 403 -9.02 -1.55 -9.15
N ILE A 404 -8.17 -0.71 -9.71
CA ILE A 404 -8.26 -0.30 -11.12
C ILE A 404 -7.02 -0.82 -11.84
N SER A 405 -7.22 -1.53 -12.94
CA SER A 405 -6.15 -1.95 -13.85
C SER A 405 -6.34 -1.33 -15.22
N GLU A 406 -5.30 -0.71 -15.77
CA GLU A 406 -5.36 -0.01 -17.06
C GLU A 406 -4.22 -0.45 -17.97
N CYS A 407 -4.54 -0.72 -19.24
CA CYS A 407 -3.57 -1.01 -20.30
C CYS A 407 -2.71 -2.25 -20.07
N ALA A 408 -3.13 -3.19 -19.21
CA ALA A 408 -2.42 -4.46 -19.07
C ALA A 408 -2.67 -5.33 -20.29
N GLY A 409 -1.60 -5.79 -20.96
CA GLY A 409 -1.71 -6.50 -22.25
C GLY A 409 -2.04 -7.99 -22.14
N GLY A 410 -1.76 -8.61 -21.00
CA GLY A 410 -2.19 -9.97 -20.68
C GLY A 410 -3.44 -9.91 -19.81
N GLU A 411 -3.26 -9.63 -18.52
CA GLU A 411 -4.31 -9.70 -17.52
C GLU A 411 -4.43 -8.41 -16.72
N GLY A 412 -5.64 -7.85 -16.66
CA GLY A 412 -5.93 -6.69 -15.82
C GLY A 412 -5.70 -7.00 -14.34
N VAL A 413 -6.39 -8.01 -13.83
CA VAL A 413 -6.24 -8.50 -12.45
C VAL A 413 -6.04 -10.01 -12.46
N ILE A 414 -5.12 -10.49 -11.63
CA ILE A 414 -4.90 -11.92 -11.43
C ILE A 414 -5.04 -12.26 -9.95
N VAL A 415 -5.80 -13.31 -9.65
CA VAL A 415 -5.75 -13.98 -8.34
C VAL A 415 -5.04 -15.31 -8.55
N LYS A 416 -3.85 -15.45 -7.94
CA LYS A 416 -2.92 -16.53 -8.26
C LYS A 416 -2.30 -17.22 -7.05
N SER A 417 -2.07 -18.52 -7.18
CA SER A 417 -1.20 -19.30 -6.31
C SER A 417 -0.17 -20.10 -7.14
N ASP A 418 1.01 -20.34 -6.57
CA ASP A 418 2.11 -21.07 -7.20
C ASP A 418 2.59 -22.21 -6.31
N ILE A 419 3.16 -23.27 -6.90
CA ILE A 419 3.51 -24.53 -6.20
C ILE A 419 4.63 -24.36 -5.16
N GLN A 420 5.46 -23.34 -5.33
CA GLN A 420 6.54 -23.01 -4.40
C GLN A 420 5.93 -22.60 -3.05
N ALA A 421 6.29 -23.34 -2.00
CA ALA A 421 5.44 -23.76 -0.87
C ALA A 421 4.91 -22.68 0.11
N SER A 422 4.74 -21.42 -0.30
CA SER A 422 4.04 -20.36 0.47
C SER A 422 3.25 -19.34 -0.36
N ALA A 423 3.26 -19.41 -1.70
CA ALA A 423 2.43 -18.56 -2.55
C ALA A 423 0.99 -19.09 -2.64
N ARG A 424 0.14 -18.74 -1.67
CA ARG A 424 -1.29 -19.12 -1.66
C ARG A 424 -2.19 -17.90 -1.88
N ALA A 425 -3.30 -18.10 -2.60
CA ALA A 425 -4.40 -17.14 -2.68
C ALA A 425 -5.63 -17.73 -2.01
N LEU A 426 -5.81 -17.45 -0.72
CA LEU A 426 -6.92 -17.98 0.07
C LEU A 426 -7.65 -16.83 0.74
N ASN A 427 -8.98 -16.83 0.69
CA ASN A 427 -9.81 -15.80 1.30
C ASN A 427 -9.39 -14.40 0.81
N VAL A 428 -9.57 -14.16 -0.49
CA VAL A 428 -9.24 -12.90 -1.16
C VAL A 428 -10.53 -12.14 -1.52
N PRO A 429 -11.23 -11.53 -0.56
CA PRO A 429 -12.38 -10.69 -0.86
C PRO A 429 -11.93 -9.37 -1.51
N VAL A 430 -12.52 -9.06 -2.67
CA VAL A 430 -12.30 -7.79 -3.38
C VAL A 430 -13.64 -7.09 -3.57
N LYS A 431 -13.83 -5.89 -3.03
CA LYS A 431 -15.15 -5.21 -3.13
C LYS A 431 -15.40 -4.65 -4.53
N LYS A 432 -14.38 -4.10 -5.18
CA LYS A 432 -14.51 -3.55 -6.54
C LYS A 432 -13.27 -3.81 -7.39
N ILE A 433 -13.51 -4.22 -8.64
CA ILE A 433 -12.49 -4.35 -9.69
C ILE A 433 -12.97 -3.58 -10.93
N THR A 434 -12.11 -2.78 -11.51
CA THR A 434 -12.34 -2.16 -12.82
C THR A 434 -11.13 -2.36 -13.72
N CYS A 435 -11.31 -2.92 -14.91
CA CYS A 435 -10.25 -3.17 -15.87
C CYS A 435 -10.52 -2.46 -17.21
N TYR A 436 -9.55 -1.69 -17.70
CA TYR A 436 -9.59 -1.01 -18.99
C TYR A 436 -8.46 -1.50 -19.90
N GLY A 437 -8.78 -2.26 -20.95
CA GLY A 437 -7.77 -2.85 -21.85
C GLY A 437 -6.97 -1.82 -22.64
N ALA A 438 -7.56 -0.67 -22.95
CA ALA A 438 -6.95 0.42 -23.71
C ALA A 438 -6.81 1.73 -22.91
N GLY A 439 -6.95 1.66 -21.58
CA GLY A 439 -6.94 2.82 -20.70
C GLY A 439 -8.28 3.58 -20.69
N THR A 440 -8.36 4.59 -19.84
CA THR A 440 -9.54 5.44 -19.68
C THR A 440 -9.84 6.29 -20.92
N GLN A 441 -11.12 6.65 -21.10
CA GLN A 441 -11.57 7.45 -22.24
C GLN A 441 -10.79 8.77 -22.36
N GLY A 442 -10.30 9.06 -23.57
CA GLY A 442 -9.50 10.27 -23.85
C GLY A 442 -8.00 10.12 -23.55
N SER A 443 -7.57 8.98 -23.02
CA SER A 443 -6.15 8.64 -22.98
C SER A 443 -5.61 8.23 -24.35
N SER A 444 -4.28 8.31 -24.51
CA SER A 444 -3.56 7.82 -25.67
C SER A 444 -2.27 7.13 -25.20
N PRO A 445 -2.39 5.94 -24.57
CA PRO A 445 -1.23 5.24 -24.03
C PRO A 445 -0.19 4.99 -25.13
N HIS A 446 1.08 5.17 -24.80
CA HIS A 446 2.18 5.04 -25.76
C HIS A 446 2.37 3.60 -26.28
N SER A 447 1.81 2.62 -25.57
CA SER A 447 1.80 1.22 -25.95
C SER A 447 0.54 0.57 -25.38
N VAL A 448 -0.30 0.02 -26.26
CA VAL A 448 -1.49 -0.76 -25.90
C VAL A 448 -1.41 -2.07 -26.66
N ALA A 449 -1.65 -3.19 -25.97
CA ALA A 449 -1.72 -4.47 -26.65
C ALA A 449 -2.95 -4.45 -27.57
N PRO A 450 -2.94 -5.09 -28.75
CA PRO A 450 -4.09 -5.11 -29.65
C PRO A 450 -5.39 -5.52 -28.96
N ALA A 451 -5.26 -6.40 -27.97
CA ALA A 451 -6.27 -6.83 -27.04
C ALA A 451 -5.60 -7.27 -25.74
N GLY A 452 -6.08 -6.80 -24.59
CA GLY A 452 -5.77 -7.46 -23.33
C GLY A 452 -6.43 -8.84 -23.30
N ALA A 453 -5.69 -9.89 -22.92
CA ALA A 453 -6.23 -11.26 -22.95
C ALA A 453 -7.37 -11.48 -21.94
N TRP A 454 -7.24 -10.96 -20.71
CA TRP A 454 -8.20 -11.18 -19.61
C TRP A 454 -8.40 -9.94 -18.73
N GLY A 455 -9.63 -9.57 -18.44
CA GLY A 455 -9.93 -8.57 -17.40
C GLY A 455 -9.56 -9.10 -16.01
N VAL A 456 -10.06 -10.28 -15.66
CA VAL A 456 -9.75 -10.98 -14.41
C VAL A 456 -9.41 -12.44 -14.68
N LEU A 457 -8.28 -12.92 -14.18
CA LEU A 457 -7.83 -14.30 -14.33
C LEU A 457 -7.63 -14.98 -12.97
N PHE A 458 -8.13 -16.20 -12.85
CA PHE A 458 -7.80 -17.14 -11.78
C PHE A 458 -6.82 -18.18 -12.28
N GLN A 459 -5.73 -18.38 -11.55
CA GLN A 459 -4.70 -19.35 -11.92
C GLN A 459 -4.04 -19.99 -10.71
N ASN A 460 -3.91 -21.32 -10.68
CA ASN A 460 -3.19 -21.98 -9.60
C ASN A 460 -2.27 -23.12 -10.03
N SER A 461 -1.02 -23.05 -9.63
CA SER A 461 -0.12 -24.20 -9.72
C SER A 461 0.09 -24.79 -8.32
N GLY A 462 -0.31 -26.05 -8.12
CA GLY A 462 -0.04 -26.86 -6.93
C GLY A 462 -0.61 -26.41 -5.59
N ASN A 463 -1.33 -25.28 -5.51
CA ASN A 463 -1.92 -24.76 -4.28
C ASN A 463 -3.35 -24.24 -4.52
N PRO A 464 -4.31 -24.39 -3.59
CA PRO A 464 -5.70 -24.01 -3.83
C PRO A 464 -5.91 -22.49 -3.96
N ILE A 465 -6.90 -22.12 -4.77
CA ILE A 465 -7.59 -20.83 -4.69
C ILE A 465 -8.99 -21.10 -4.13
N ASP A 466 -9.27 -20.56 -2.94
CA ASP A 466 -10.54 -20.82 -2.26
C ASP A 466 -11.10 -19.56 -1.57
N ASN A 467 -12.43 -19.56 -1.42
CA ASN A 467 -13.22 -18.50 -0.79
C ASN A 467 -12.97 -17.11 -1.40
N VAL A 468 -12.93 -17.04 -2.74
CA VAL A 468 -12.84 -15.76 -3.45
C VAL A 468 -14.24 -15.16 -3.57
N LYS A 469 -14.40 -13.96 -3.02
CA LYS A 469 -15.64 -13.18 -3.07
C LYS A 469 -15.36 -11.84 -3.71
N LEU A 470 -15.94 -11.61 -4.87
CA LEU A 470 -15.81 -10.37 -5.62
C LEU A 470 -17.14 -9.62 -5.55
N GLY A 471 -17.08 -8.32 -5.26
CA GLY A 471 -18.24 -7.44 -5.31
C GLY A 471 -18.56 -7.04 -6.76
N ASN A 472 -18.36 -5.77 -7.08
CA ASN A 472 -18.64 -5.23 -8.42
C ASN A 472 -17.42 -5.32 -9.32
N ILE A 473 -17.57 -5.95 -10.48
CA ILE A 473 -16.51 -6.12 -11.48
C ILE A 473 -16.95 -5.46 -12.77
N ASP A 474 -16.13 -4.52 -13.27
CA ASP A 474 -16.35 -3.86 -14.55
C ASP A 474 -15.13 -4.11 -15.46
N VAL A 475 -15.34 -4.71 -16.64
CA VAL A 475 -14.25 -5.01 -17.59
C VAL A 475 -14.60 -4.44 -18.96
N PHE A 476 -13.70 -3.63 -19.51
CA PHE A 476 -13.87 -2.93 -20.78
C PHE A 476 -12.69 -3.18 -21.73
N GLY A 477 -12.98 -3.57 -22.98
CA GLY A 477 -11.99 -3.66 -24.05
C GLY A 477 -10.96 -4.78 -23.91
N TYR A 478 -11.24 -5.79 -23.07
CA TYR A 478 -10.48 -7.04 -23.03
C TYR A 478 -11.13 -8.08 -23.96
N SER A 479 -10.33 -9.02 -24.49
CA SER A 479 -10.87 -10.20 -25.21
C SER A 479 -11.72 -11.05 -24.29
N ASN A 480 -11.30 -11.21 -23.04
CA ASN A 480 -12.04 -12.02 -22.08
C ASN A 480 -12.32 -11.27 -20.80
N GLY A 481 -13.50 -11.47 -20.25
CA GLY A 481 -13.94 -10.83 -19.01
C GLY A 481 -13.30 -11.47 -17.78
N ILE A 482 -13.85 -12.60 -17.34
CA ILE A 482 -13.37 -13.40 -16.21
C ILE A 482 -13.03 -14.81 -16.70
N GLY A 483 -11.93 -15.38 -16.22
CA GLY A 483 -11.60 -16.75 -16.59
C GLY A 483 -10.69 -17.52 -15.66
N PHE A 484 -10.44 -18.74 -16.10
CA PHE A 484 -9.63 -19.74 -15.39
C PHE A 484 -8.57 -20.31 -16.34
N SER A 485 -7.31 -20.32 -15.93
CA SER A 485 -6.18 -20.91 -16.65
C SER A 485 -5.27 -21.64 -15.67
N GLY A 486 -4.67 -22.75 -16.09
CA GLY A 486 -3.77 -23.57 -15.26
C GLY A 486 -4.40 -23.92 -13.93
N ILE A 487 -5.58 -24.56 -13.94
CA ILE A 487 -6.28 -24.93 -12.70
C ILE A 487 -5.96 -26.36 -12.29
N GLU A 488 -5.13 -26.49 -11.25
CA GLU A 488 -4.66 -27.78 -10.70
C GLU A 488 -5.47 -28.28 -9.49
N GLU A 489 -6.28 -27.41 -8.86
CA GLU A 489 -7.18 -27.79 -7.75
C GLU A 489 -8.58 -27.18 -7.95
N THR A 490 -9.58 -27.67 -7.20
CA THR A 490 -10.96 -27.15 -7.32
C THR A 490 -11.05 -25.71 -6.82
N VAL A 491 -11.71 -24.84 -7.60
CA VAL A 491 -11.88 -23.41 -7.28
C VAL A 491 -13.37 -23.02 -7.27
N ALA A 492 -13.76 -22.20 -6.29
CA ALA A 492 -15.08 -21.59 -6.22
C ALA A 492 -14.99 -20.06 -6.08
N VAL A 493 -15.69 -19.35 -6.97
CA VAL A 493 -15.71 -17.89 -7.04
C VAL A 493 -17.15 -17.39 -6.95
N TYR A 494 -17.38 -16.39 -6.09
CA TYR A 494 -18.67 -15.71 -5.97
C TYR A 494 -18.52 -14.26 -6.40
N VAL A 495 -19.36 -13.81 -7.33
CA VAL A 495 -19.36 -12.46 -7.89
C VAL A 495 -20.73 -11.83 -7.64
N GLU A 496 -20.76 -10.67 -7.00
CA GLU A 496 -22.01 -9.94 -6.74
C GLU A 496 -22.59 -9.38 -8.03
N SER A 497 -21.81 -8.56 -8.75
CA SER A 497 -22.20 -8.05 -10.07
C SER A 497 -21.02 -8.00 -11.02
N PHE A 498 -21.27 -8.34 -12.29
CA PHE A 498 -20.27 -8.33 -13.34
C PHE A 498 -20.79 -7.61 -14.58
N HIS A 499 -20.10 -6.56 -15.01
CA HIS A 499 -20.31 -5.88 -16.28
C HIS A 499 -19.13 -6.12 -17.20
N TYR A 500 -19.43 -6.62 -18.39
CA TYR A 500 -18.45 -6.87 -19.43
C TYR A 500 -18.83 -6.14 -20.71
N ASP A 501 -17.90 -5.35 -21.20
CA ASP A 501 -17.96 -4.71 -22.50
C ASP A 501 -16.73 -5.14 -23.30
N GLY A 502 -16.91 -6.20 -24.08
CA GLY A 502 -15.82 -6.81 -24.82
C GLY A 502 -15.29 -5.91 -25.94
N GLU A 503 -14.13 -6.28 -26.46
CA GLU A 503 -13.54 -5.64 -27.65
C GLU A 503 -14.30 -5.90 -28.97
N GLY A 504 -15.29 -6.80 -28.96
CA GLY A 504 -16.10 -7.12 -30.15
C GLY A 504 -15.42 -8.05 -31.18
N THR A 505 -14.34 -8.74 -30.83
CA THR A 505 -13.66 -9.71 -31.71
C THR A 505 -14.37 -11.07 -31.74
N SER A 506 -14.11 -11.88 -32.78
CA SER A 506 -14.61 -13.25 -32.95
C SER A 506 -13.88 -14.30 -32.10
N THR A 507 -13.29 -13.90 -30.97
CA THR A 507 -12.75 -14.82 -29.97
C THR A 507 -13.04 -14.34 -28.56
N SER A 508 -13.92 -13.35 -28.41
CA SER A 508 -14.11 -12.66 -27.13
C SER A 508 -15.20 -13.30 -26.28
N ALA A 509 -14.98 -13.43 -24.97
CA ALA A 509 -15.99 -13.98 -24.08
C ALA A 509 -16.04 -13.38 -22.67
N ALA A 510 -17.26 -13.16 -22.15
CA ALA A 510 -17.42 -12.59 -20.80
C ALA A 510 -16.90 -13.54 -19.71
N VAL A 511 -17.16 -14.84 -19.86
CA VAL A 511 -16.65 -15.91 -19.00
C VAL A 511 -15.98 -16.95 -19.88
N ARG A 512 -14.67 -17.17 -19.71
CA ARG A 512 -13.92 -18.15 -20.52
C ARG A 512 -13.05 -19.10 -19.71
N HIS A 513 -12.99 -20.35 -20.17
CA HIS A 513 -12.01 -21.34 -19.74
C HIS A 513 -11.40 -22.05 -20.95
N VAL A 514 -10.08 -21.94 -21.12
CA VAL A 514 -9.37 -22.33 -22.36
C VAL A 514 -8.76 -23.72 -22.30
N GLU A 515 -8.42 -24.22 -21.12
CA GLU A 515 -7.61 -25.44 -20.97
C GLU A 515 -8.45 -26.65 -20.58
N ALA A 516 -8.05 -27.84 -21.04
CA ALA A 516 -8.62 -29.10 -20.59
C ALA A 516 -8.12 -29.42 -19.16
N SER A 517 -9.03 -29.51 -18.19
CA SER A 517 -8.69 -29.88 -16.81
C SER A 517 -9.82 -30.67 -16.16
N THR A 518 -9.43 -31.74 -15.47
CA THR A 518 -10.33 -32.62 -14.70
C THR A 518 -10.79 -31.98 -13.39
N GLN A 519 -10.21 -30.84 -13.00
CA GLN A 519 -10.56 -30.16 -11.75
C GLN A 519 -11.85 -29.37 -11.89
N GLY A 520 -12.64 -29.35 -10.80
CA GLY A 520 -13.90 -28.63 -10.74
C GLY A 520 -13.69 -27.13 -10.65
N LYS A 521 -14.40 -26.35 -11.47
CA LYS A 521 -14.47 -24.89 -11.32
C LYS A 521 -15.91 -24.46 -11.12
N LYS A 522 -16.16 -23.59 -10.16
CA LYS A 522 -17.49 -23.03 -9.93
C LYS A 522 -17.41 -21.51 -9.92
N ILE A 523 -18.29 -20.87 -10.66
CA ILE A 523 -18.47 -19.42 -10.60
C ILE A 523 -19.95 -19.08 -10.49
N PHE A 524 -20.26 -18.24 -9.52
CA PHE A 524 -21.61 -17.78 -9.22
C PHE A 524 -21.70 -16.27 -9.43
N PHE A 525 -22.73 -15.83 -10.14
CA PHE A 525 -23.02 -14.42 -10.37
C PHE A 525 -24.39 -14.07 -9.77
N GLY A 526 -24.43 -13.02 -8.95
CA GLY A 526 -25.68 -12.36 -8.59
C GLY A 526 -26.30 -11.69 -9.81
N TYR A 527 -25.51 -10.88 -10.50
CA TYR A 527 -25.87 -10.23 -11.76
C TYR A 527 -24.73 -10.32 -12.78
N LEU A 528 -25.06 -10.65 -14.03
CA LEU A 528 -24.13 -10.63 -15.15
C LEU A 528 -24.72 -9.79 -16.29
N HIS A 529 -24.01 -8.75 -16.68
CA HIS A 529 -24.28 -7.99 -17.89
C HIS A 529 -23.11 -8.11 -18.86
N ALA A 530 -23.37 -8.60 -20.07
CA ALA A 530 -22.33 -8.75 -21.08
C ALA A 530 -22.77 -8.19 -22.43
N ARG A 531 -21.87 -7.44 -23.07
CA ARG A 531 -22.08 -6.93 -24.42
C ARG A 531 -20.83 -6.91 -25.27
N ASN A 532 -21.04 -6.74 -26.58
CA ASN A 532 -19.97 -6.57 -27.58
C ASN A 532 -18.96 -7.71 -27.52
N CYS A 533 -19.45 -8.94 -27.62
CA CYS A 533 -18.62 -10.14 -27.54
C CYS A 533 -19.09 -11.23 -28.49
N GLU A 534 -18.22 -12.20 -28.75
CA GLU A 534 -18.60 -13.37 -29.54
C GLU A 534 -19.52 -14.29 -28.75
N GLN A 535 -19.09 -14.61 -27.51
CA GLN A 535 -19.78 -15.53 -26.62
C GLN A 535 -19.91 -14.93 -25.23
N VAL A 536 -20.96 -15.24 -24.48
CA VAL A 536 -21.04 -14.81 -23.07
C VAL A 536 -20.29 -15.81 -22.20
N ILE A 537 -20.56 -17.10 -22.39
CA ILE A 537 -19.93 -18.21 -21.69
C ILE A 537 -19.25 -19.10 -22.73
N SER A 538 -17.93 -19.25 -22.62
CA SER A 538 -17.11 -20.10 -23.47
C SER A 538 -16.33 -21.09 -22.61
N ALA A 539 -16.73 -22.36 -22.60
CA ALA A 539 -16.09 -23.36 -21.75
C ALA A 539 -15.75 -24.62 -22.52
N GLY A 540 -14.44 -24.88 -22.62
CA GLY A 540 -13.87 -26.08 -23.23
C GLY A 540 -14.21 -27.39 -22.52
N ASN A 541 -13.70 -28.54 -22.99
CA ASN A 541 -14.08 -29.90 -22.56
C ASN A 541 -13.71 -30.17 -21.08
N ASN A 542 -14.52 -29.66 -20.14
CA ASN A 542 -14.10 -29.38 -18.76
C ASN A 542 -15.17 -29.65 -17.70
N ASN A 543 -14.73 -29.76 -16.44
CA ASN A 543 -15.58 -29.81 -15.25
C ASN A 543 -15.83 -28.39 -14.72
N MET A 544 -16.73 -27.63 -15.35
CA MET A 544 -17.05 -26.25 -14.94
C MET A 544 -18.55 -26.06 -14.67
N GLN A 545 -18.88 -25.29 -13.64
CA GLN A 545 -20.22 -24.81 -13.36
C GLN A 545 -20.26 -23.28 -13.40
N VAL A 546 -21.13 -22.72 -14.23
CA VAL A 546 -21.48 -21.30 -14.24
C VAL A 546 -22.92 -21.17 -13.77
N SER A 547 -23.17 -20.35 -12.76
CA SER A 547 -24.51 -20.12 -12.24
C SER A 547 -24.79 -18.63 -12.12
N VAL A 548 -25.89 -18.17 -12.71
CA VAL A 548 -26.23 -16.75 -12.84
C VAL A 548 -27.66 -16.52 -12.38
N SER A 549 -27.85 -15.64 -11.39
CA SER A 549 -29.18 -15.34 -10.87
C SER A 549 -29.96 -14.44 -11.83
N GLN A 550 -29.33 -13.36 -12.32
CA GLN A 550 -29.90 -12.52 -13.38
C GLN A 550 -28.83 -12.23 -14.44
N MET A 551 -29.20 -12.44 -15.70
CA MET A 551 -28.34 -12.21 -16.85
C MET A 551 -29.01 -11.24 -17.83
N ASP A 552 -28.32 -10.16 -18.16
CA ASP A 552 -28.72 -9.19 -19.18
C ASP A 552 -27.64 -9.15 -20.28
N ILE A 553 -27.97 -9.42 -21.54
CA ILE A 553 -26.95 -9.45 -22.60
C ILE A 553 -27.37 -8.68 -23.85
N ALA A 554 -26.39 -8.11 -24.55
CA ALA A 554 -26.66 -7.36 -25.78
C ALA A 554 -25.51 -7.48 -26.79
N ASN A 555 -25.84 -7.51 -28.09
CA ASN A 555 -24.83 -7.55 -29.16
C ASN A 555 -23.81 -8.70 -28.98
N VAL A 556 -24.33 -9.93 -28.97
CA VAL A 556 -23.53 -11.16 -28.94
C VAL A 556 -23.57 -11.79 -30.34
N SER A 557 -22.42 -11.89 -31.00
CA SER A 557 -22.37 -12.24 -32.43
C SER A 557 -22.57 -13.73 -32.72
N ASP A 558 -22.33 -14.61 -31.75
CA ASP A 558 -22.46 -16.05 -31.89
C ASP A 558 -23.38 -16.66 -30.81
N ALA A 559 -22.92 -17.65 -30.03
CA ALA A 559 -23.72 -18.32 -29.02
C ALA A 559 -23.61 -17.63 -27.65
N LEU A 560 -24.72 -17.48 -26.91
CA LEU A 560 -24.66 -17.07 -25.50
C LEU A 560 -23.75 -18.01 -24.72
N ALA A 561 -24.00 -19.33 -24.81
CA ALA A 561 -23.17 -20.35 -24.18
C ALA A 561 -22.65 -21.34 -25.23
N ASP A 562 -21.34 -21.35 -25.42
CA ASP A 562 -20.61 -22.39 -26.15
C ASP A 562 -19.87 -23.28 -25.16
N ILE A 563 -20.46 -24.44 -24.90
CA ILE A 563 -20.06 -25.30 -23.80
C ILE A 563 -19.95 -26.76 -24.24
N GLN A 564 -18.92 -27.42 -23.69
CA GLN A 564 -18.63 -28.82 -23.98
C GLN A 564 -18.18 -29.60 -22.74
N GLY A 565 -18.05 -30.91 -22.88
CA GLY A 565 -17.60 -31.79 -21.80
C GLY A 565 -18.63 -31.95 -20.69
N ASN A 566 -18.23 -31.79 -19.43
CA ASN A 566 -19.12 -31.86 -18.27
C ASN A 566 -19.50 -30.47 -17.75
N THR A 567 -19.48 -29.46 -18.63
CA THR A 567 -19.82 -28.09 -18.25
C THR A 567 -21.31 -27.97 -18.00
N VAL A 568 -21.66 -27.30 -16.90
CA VAL A 568 -23.05 -26.98 -16.52
C VAL A 568 -23.23 -25.48 -16.45
N VAL A 569 -24.23 -24.96 -17.17
CA VAL A 569 -24.65 -23.56 -17.09
C VAL A 569 -26.06 -23.50 -16.50
N VAL A 570 -26.26 -22.67 -15.48
CA VAL A 570 -27.56 -22.44 -14.86
C VAL A 570 -27.85 -20.95 -14.87
N ILE A 571 -28.97 -20.54 -15.46
CA ILE A 571 -29.40 -19.14 -15.54
C ILE A 571 -30.83 -19.06 -15.03
N ASN A 572 -31.07 -18.33 -13.93
CA ASN A 572 -32.41 -18.25 -13.35
C ASN A 572 -33.29 -17.30 -14.16
N SER A 573 -32.78 -16.13 -14.53
CA SER A 573 -33.47 -15.16 -15.40
C SER A 573 -32.55 -14.62 -16.47
N LEU A 574 -32.96 -14.73 -17.73
CA LEU A 574 -32.25 -14.22 -18.89
C LEU A 574 -33.05 -13.13 -19.59
N LYS A 575 -32.40 -12.00 -19.84
CA LYS A 575 -32.86 -10.92 -20.72
C LYS A 575 -31.81 -10.67 -21.78
N TYR A 576 -32.22 -10.54 -23.04
CA TYR A 576 -31.27 -10.31 -24.11
C TYR A 576 -31.81 -9.46 -25.27
N SER A 577 -30.90 -8.76 -25.96
CA SER A 577 -31.20 -8.03 -27.21
C SER A 577 -30.09 -8.27 -28.24
N SER A 578 -30.41 -9.00 -29.30
CA SER A 578 -29.47 -9.40 -30.38
C SER A 578 -28.40 -10.40 -29.93
N VAL A 579 -28.72 -11.68 -30.09
CA VAL A 579 -27.81 -12.82 -29.87
C VAL A 579 -27.90 -13.76 -31.07
N GLY A 580 -26.78 -14.29 -31.58
CA GLY A 580 -26.77 -15.28 -32.65
C GLY A 580 -27.62 -16.51 -32.32
N SER A 581 -27.15 -17.29 -31.35
CA SER A 581 -27.85 -18.47 -30.80
C SER A 581 -27.76 -18.47 -29.27
N LEU A 582 -28.63 -19.20 -28.57
CA LEU A 582 -28.48 -19.31 -27.11
C LEU A 582 -27.49 -20.40 -26.73
N TRP A 583 -27.54 -21.56 -27.40
CA TRP A 583 -26.83 -22.75 -26.94
C TRP A 583 -26.01 -23.40 -28.04
N ARG A 584 -24.70 -23.53 -27.84
CA ARG A 584 -23.89 -24.55 -28.52
C ARG A 584 -23.44 -25.56 -27.48
N LEU A 585 -24.14 -26.69 -27.43
CA LEU A 585 -23.87 -27.77 -26.46
C LEU A 585 -23.09 -28.89 -27.14
N ASN A 586 -22.04 -29.41 -26.53
CA ASN A 586 -21.29 -30.55 -27.06
C ASN A 586 -20.95 -31.56 -25.95
N GLY A 587 -20.77 -32.84 -26.31
CA GLY A 587 -20.48 -33.90 -25.34
C GLY A 587 -21.60 -34.05 -24.30
N ASN A 588 -21.26 -33.99 -23.01
CA ASN A 588 -22.20 -34.14 -21.90
C ASN A 588 -22.66 -32.78 -21.32
N ALA A 589 -22.40 -31.67 -22.01
CA ALA A 589 -22.66 -30.35 -21.47
C ALA A 589 -24.15 -30.12 -21.28
N LYS A 590 -24.51 -29.43 -20.19
CA LYS A 590 -25.89 -29.13 -19.82
C LYS A 590 -26.08 -27.64 -19.61
N ALA A 591 -27.20 -27.13 -20.08
CA ALA A 591 -27.66 -25.78 -19.80
C ALA A 591 -29.05 -25.83 -19.17
N TYR A 592 -29.32 -24.97 -18.21
CA TYR A 592 -30.61 -24.85 -17.55
C TYR A 592 -31.00 -23.37 -17.54
N LEU A 593 -32.16 -23.05 -18.11
CA LEU A 593 -32.72 -21.71 -18.14
C LEU A 593 -34.06 -21.68 -17.41
N GLY A 594 -34.21 -20.79 -16.42
CA GLY A 594 -35.46 -20.53 -15.72
C GLY A 594 -36.43 -19.71 -16.57
N THR A 595 -36.40 -18.39 -16.39
CA THR A 595 -37.24 -17.44 -17.14
C THR A 595 -36.46 -16.73 -18.24
N GLU A 596 -37.13 -16.51 -19.37
CA GLU A 596 -36.59 -15.83 -20.56
C GLU A 596 -37.49 -14.62 -20.87
N THR A 597 -36.89 -13.43 -20.99
CA THR A 597 -37.62 -12.21 -21.38
C THR A 597 -36.90 -11.54 -22.56
N HIS A 598 -37.68 -11.16 -23.57
CA HIS A 598 -37.27 -10.71 -24.92
C HIS A 598 -37.00 -11.84 -25.90
N THR A 599 -37.48 -11.66 -27.13
CA THR A 599 -37.36 -12.60 -28.25
C THR A 599 -36.60 -11.93 -29.38
N GLY A 600 -35.31 -12.21 -29.50
CA GLY A 600 -34.44 -11.62 -30.51
C GLY A 600 -33.16 -12.43 -30.71
N ILE A 601 -33.31 -13.70 -31.09
CA ILE A 601 -32.21 -14.49 -31.68
C ILE A 601 -32.10 -14.13 -33.16
N THR A 602 -30.88 -13.95 -33.67
CA THR A 602 -30.66 -13.62 -35.08
C THR A 602 -30.44 -14.86 -35.95
N ALA A 603 -30.18 -16.04 -35.35
CA ALA A 603 -30.09 -17.33 -36.04
C ALA A 603 -31.11 -18.36 -35.49
N GLN A 604 -30.71 -19.18 -34.51
CA GLN A 604 -31.52 -20.29 -33.99
C GLN A 604 -31.27 -20.54 -32.49
N GLU A 605 -32.17 -21.23 -31.81
CA GLU A 605 -32.03 -21.51 -30.37
C GLU A 605 -30.72 -22.26 -30.06
N PHE A 606 -30.48 -23.34 -30.80
CA PHE A 606 -29.27 -24.15 -30.72
C PHE A 606 -28.37 -23.88 -31.92
N ALA A 607 -27.15 -23.42 -31.69
CA ALA A 607 -26.22 -23.02 -32.74
C ALA A 607 -25.83 -24.20 -33.66
N PRO A 608 -25.53 -23.95 -34.95
CA PRO A 608 -24.97 -24.98 -35.83
C PRO A 608 -23.68 -25.59 -35.25
N GLY A 609 -23.48 -26.88 -35.48
CA GLY A 609 -22.32 -27.63 -34.99
C GLY A 609 -22.43 -28.08 -33.52
N GLY A 610 -23.48 -27.66 -32.79
CA GLY A 610 -23.81 -28.18 -31.47
C GLY A 610 -24.85 -29.32 -31.51
N LEU A 611 -24.95 -30.02 -30.40
CA LEU A 611 -26.01 -30.98 -30.09
C LEU A 611 -27.34 -30.25 -29.90
N ALA A 612 -28.36 -30.69 -30.64
CA ALA A 612 -29.71 -30.18 -30.54
C ALA A 612 -30.71 -31.33 -30.79
N PRO A 613 -31.93 -31.25 -30.23
CA PRO A 613 -33.03 -32.12 -30.65
C PRO A 613 -33.25 -31.99 -32.17
N GLN A 614 -33.22 -33.11 -32.89
CA GLN A 614 -33.37 -33.13 -34.35
C GLN A 614 -34.62 -33.88 -34.76
N MET A 615 -35.34 -33.37 -35.75
CA MET A 615 -36.43 -34.10 -36.37
C MET A 615 -35.89 -35.36 -37.07
N ALA A 616 -36.49 -36.51 -36.78
CA ALA A 616 -36.03 -37.78 -37.33
C ALA A 616 -36.34 -37.90 -38.84
N SER A 617 -35.59 -38.76 -39.53
CA SER A 617 -35.80 -39.02 -40.95
C SER A 617 -37.24 -39.47 -41.25
N GLY A 618 -37.81 -38.93 -42.33
CA GLY A 618 -39.20 -39.20 -42.71
C GLY A 618 -40.23 -38.28 -42.05
N TRP A 619 -39.84 -37.41 -41.11
CA TRP A 619 -40.74 -36.41 -40.52
C TRP A 619 -40.54 -35.01 -41.12
N SER A 620 -41.61 -34.22 -41.14
CA SER A 620 -41.64 -32.84 -41.65
C SER A 620 -42.54 -31.94 -40.79
N ALA A 621 -42.37 -30.62 -40.88
CA ALA A 621 -43.14 -29.64 -40.08
C ALA A 621 -43.90 -28.68 -41.02
N PRO A 622 -45.07 -29.08 -41.57
CA PRO A 622 -45.69 -28.41 -42.72
C PRO A 622 -46.48 -27.12 -42.40
N GLN A 623 -46.83 -26.85 -41.13
CA GLN A 623 -47.63 -25.67 -40.74
C GLN A 623 -47.00 -24.85 -39.60
N GLN A 624 -46.36 -25.51 -38.63
CA GLN A 624 -45.61 -24.85 -37.55
C GLN A 624 -44.19 -25.39 -37.55
N ALA A 625 -43.20 -24.50 -37.49
CA ALA A 625 -41.81 -24.92 -37.33
C ALA A 625 -41.68 -25.74 -36.04
N PHE A 626 -40.98 -26.87 -36.12
CA PHE A 626 -40.52 -27.56 -34.93
C PHE A 626 -39.65 -26.60 -34.11
N THR A 627 -39.94 -26.50 -32.81
CA THR A 627 -39.13 -25.71 -31.88
C THR A 627 -38.74 -26.58 -30.70
N ALA A 628 -37.47 -26.50 -30.33
CA ALA A 628 -36.97 -26.97 -29.04
C ALA A 628 -36.37 -25.77 -28.33
N LYS A 629 -36.74 -25.57 -27.06
CA LYS A 629 -36.25 -24.46 -26.22
C LYS A 629 -35.88 -24.95 -24.84
N LEU A 630 -34.87 -24.33 -24.25
CA LEU A 630 -34.52 -24.54 -22.84
C LEU A 630 -35.23 -23.48 -22.00
N ARG A 631 -36.15 -23.88 -21.13
CA ARG A 631 -36.92 -22.96 -20.27
C ARG A 631 -37.54 -23.72 -19.09
N ASN A 632 -37.86 -23.01 -18.01
CA ASN A 632 -38.38 -23.60 -16.77
C ASN A 632 -37.48 -24.73 -16.22
N PHE A 633 -36.16 -24.58 -16.36
CA PHE A 633 -35.14 -25.56 -15.98
C PHE A 633 -35.30 -26.93 -16.65
N GLY A 634 -35.93 -26.96 -17.82
CA GLY A 634 -36.10 -28.16 -18.63
C GLY A 634 -36.08 -27.82 -20.11
N ILE A 635 -36.49 -28.79 -20.91
CA ILE A 635 -36.61 -28.65 -22.35
C ILE A 635 -38.09 -28.70 -22.72
N VAL A 636 -38.47 -27.85 -23.68
CA VAL A 636 -39.82 -27.82 -24.23
C VAL A 636 -39.76 -27.96 -25.73
N CYS A 637 -40.40 -29.00 -26.25
CA CYS A 637 -40.53 -29.26 -27.68
C CYS A 637 -41.97 -28.99 -28.13
N ASN A 638 -42.13 -28.13 -29.13
CA ASN A 638 -43.44 -27.85 -29.75
C ASN A 638 -43.38 -28.01 -31.28
N GLY A 639 -44.48 -28.45 -31.87
CA GLY A 639 -44.66 -28.47 -33.32
C GLY A 639 -45.78 -29.40 -33.75
N LEU A 640 -46.32 -29.16 -34.94
CA LEU A 640 -47.23 -30.10 -35.61
C LEU A 640 -46.45 -30.80 -36.71
N LEU A 641 -46.12 -32.07 -36.49
CA LEU A 641 -45.26 -32.84 -37.38
C LEU A 641 -46.07 -33.80 -38.25
N ARG A 642 -45.62 -34.02 -39.48
CA ARG A 642 -46.22 -34.91 -40.46
C ARG A 642 -45.22 -35.98 -40.87
N SER A 643 -45.65 -37.23 -40.83
CA SER A 643 -44.86 -38.34 -41.37
C SER A 643 -44.94 -38.37 -42.90
N SER A 644 -43.87 -38.85 -43.53
CA SER A 644 -43.81 -39.16 -44.95
C SER A 644 -43.52 -40.65 -45.15
N SER A 645 -43.59 -41.13 -46.39
CA SER A 645 -43.31 -42.53 -46.72
C SER A 645 -41.91 -42.94 -46.24
N GLY A 646 -41.83 -43.87 -45.29
CA GLY A 646 -40.58 -44.35 -44.71
C GLY A 646 -40.24 -43.80 -43.31
N ALA A 647 -41.12 -43.01 -42.70
CA ALA A 647 -40.97 -42.58 -41.31
C ALA A 647 -40.98 -43.77 -40.34
N THR A 648 -40.14 -43.68 -39.29
CA THR A 648 -40.13 -44.64 -38.17
C THR A 648 -40.94 -44.11 -36.99
N SER A 649 -41.08 -44.91 -35.92
CA SER A 649 -41.72 -44.47 -34.67
C SER A 649 -40.93 -43.38 -33.94
N THR A 650 -39.63 -43.23 -34.20
CA THR A 650 -38.83 -42.12 -33.68
C THR A 650 -39.22 -40.84 -34.40
N VAL A 651 -39.69 -39.85 -33.64
CA VAL A 651 -40.17 -38.55 -34.13
C VAL A 651 -39.07 -37.49 -34.02
N ILE A 652 -38.44 -37.41 -32.85
CA ILE A 652 -37.32 -36.49 -32.56
C ILE A 652 -36.17 -37.30 -31.99
N THR A 653 -34.99 -37.17 -32.56
CA THR A 653 -33.74 -37.69 -31.99
C THR A 653 -33.22 -36.74 -30.92
N LEU A 654 -32.92 -37.27 -29.74
CA LEU A 654 -32.44 -36.48 -28.61
C LEU A 654 -30.94 -36.69 -28.34
N PRO A 655 -30.16 -35.60 -28.18
CA PRO A 655 -28.81 -35.69 -27.63
C PRO A 655 -28.81 -36.32 -26.25
N ALA A 656 -27.78 -37.11 -25.93
CA ALA A 656 -27.66 -37.80 -24.65
C ALA A 656 -27.76 -36.86 -23.43
N SER A 657 -27.22 -35.65 -23.55
CA SER A 657 -27.23 -34.64 -22.48
C SER A 657 -28.61 -34.02 -22.21
N LEU A 658 -29.58 -34.19 -23.11
CA LEU A 658 -30.94 -33.63 -23.02
C LEU A 658 -32.02 -34.71 -22.79
N ARG A 659 -31.63 -35.96 -22.56
CA ARG A 659 -32.56 -37.07 -22.28
C ARG A 659 -33.06 -36.98 -20.83
N PRO A 660 -34.34 -37.32 -20.57
CA PRO A 660 -34.84 -37.36 -19.21
C PRO A 660 -34.13 -38.43 -18.38
N ALA A 661 -34.04 -38.22 -17.07
CA ALA A 661 -33.47 -39.19 -16.13
C ALA A 661 -34.28 -40.50 -16.07
N GLU A 662 -35.58 -40.42 -16.31
CA GLU A 662 -36.52 -41.55 -16.35
C GLU A 662 -37.39 -41.47 -17.61
N ILE A 663 -37.94 -42.61 -18.05
CA ILE A 663 -38.83 -42.63 -19.21
C ILE A 663 -40.15 -41.93 -18.86
N ILE A 664 -40.53 -40.95 -19.68
CA ILE A 664 -41.76 -40.17 -19.51
C ILE A 664 -42.75 -40.60 -20.61
N ARG A 665 -44.00 -40.85 -20.23
CA ARG A 665 -45.09 -41.15 -21.18
C ARG A 665 -46.19 -40.11 -21.04
N ILE A 666 -46.57 -39.51 -22.14
CA ILE A 666 -47.55 -38.41 -22.18
C ILE A 666 -48.55 -38.60 -23.32
N PRO A 667 -49.83 -38.27 -23.10
CA PRO A 667 -50.83 -38.30 -24.15
C PRO A 667 -50.49 -37.32 -25.27
N ALA A 668 -50.73 -37.70 -26.52
CA ALA A 668 -50.53 -36.84 -27.68
C ALA A 668 -51.67 -36.98 -28.67
N LEU A 669 -52.06 -35.88 -29.32
CA LEU A 669 -53.02 -35.92 -30.42
C LEU A 669 -52.32 -36.44 -31.67
N THR A 670 -52.87 -37.51 -32.23
CA THR A 670 -52.41 -38.10 -33.49
C THR A 670 -53.56 -38.16 -34.49
N LYS A 671 -53.25 -38.22 -35.78
CA LYS A 671 -54.22 -38.48 -36.84
C LYS A 671 -53.65 -39.53 -37.80
N ASP A 672 -54.39 -40.63 -37.96
CA ASP A 672 -54.09 -41.63 -39.00
C ASP A 672 -54.86 -41.31 -40.30
N SER A 673 -54.47 -41.94 -41.41
CA SER A 673 -55.09 -41.72 -42.73
C SER A 673 -56.48 -42.37 -42.87
N SER A 674 -56.89 -43.21 -41.92
CA SER A 674 -58.16 -43.95 -41.91
C SER A 674 -59.23 -43.38 -40.97
N SER A 675 -58.87 -42.44 -40.11
CA SER A 675 -59.68 -41.90 -39.03
C SER A 675 -60.40 -40.63 -39.47
N SER A 676 -61.67 -40.52 -39.10
CA SER A 676 -62.51 -39.35 -39.40
C SER A 676 -62.17 -38.12 -38.55
N GLY A 677 -61.27 -38.25 -37.55
CA GLY A 677 -60.87 -37.19 -36.63
C GLY A 677 -59.61 -37.53 -35.84
N PRO A 678 -59.06 -36.57 -35.05
CA PRO A 678 -57.90 -36.82 -34.22
C PRO A 678 -58.19 -37.87 -33.15
N ILE A 679 -57.21 -38.73 -32.88
CA ILE A 679 -57.25 -39.78 -31.87
C ILE A 679 -56.17 -39.51 -30.80
N MET A 680 -56.34 -40.10 -29.62
CA MET A 680 -55.36 -40.00 -28.53
C MET A 680 -54.31 -41.11 -28.66
N GLY A 681 -53.07 -40.72 -28.91
CA GLY A 681 -51.88 -41.58 -28.86
C GLY A 681 -51.02 -41.32 -27.62
N THR A 682 -49.86 -41.96 -27.58
CA THR A 682 -48.85 -41.75 -26.51
C THR A 682 -47.51 -41.38 -27.14
N LEU A 683 -46.88 -40.35 -26.59
CA LEU A 683 -45.46 -40.04 -26.81
C LEU A 683 -44.65 -40.59 -25.63
N THR A 684 -43.64 -41.39 -25.95
CA THR A 684 -42.63 -41.85 -24.98
C THR A 684 -41.37 -41.02 -25.17
N ILE A 685 -40.93 -40.35 -24.12
CA ILE A 685 -39.68 -39.59 -24.06
C ILE A 685 -38.68 -40.43 -23.26
N GLY A 686 -37.65 -40.92 -23.93
CA GLY A 686 -36.56 -41.69 -23.32
C GLY A 686 -35.25 -41.34 -23.99
N ASN A 687 -34.65 -42.32 -24.69
CA ASN A 687 -33.47 -42.04 -25.52
C ASN A 687 -33.76 -41.06 -26.66
N ASP A 688 -34.98 -41.13 -27.20
CA ASP A 688 -35.54 -40.26 -28.23
C ASP A 688 -37.03 -40.00 -27.91
N ILE A 689 -37.69 -39.15 -28.68
CA ILE A 689 -39.16 -39.00 -28.63
C ILE A 689 -39.77 -39.99 -29.62
N ILE A 690 -40.48 -40.97 -29.10
CA ILE A 690 -41.08 -42.07 -29.86
C ILE A 690 -42.60 -41.93 -29.84
N ALA A 691 -43.22 -42.00 -31.01
CA ALA A 691 -44.66 -42.15 -31.15
C ALA A 691 -45.07 -43.62 -31.04
N ASN A 692 -46.04 -43.91 -30.17
CA ASN A 692 -46.80 -45.17 -30.11
C ASN A 692 -45.96 -46.45 -29.88
N GLU A 693 -45.44 -46.59 -28.66
CA GLU A 693 -44.69 -47.76 -28.16
C GLU A 693 -45.48 -49.10 -28.24
N TYR A 694 -46.81 -49.09 -28.47
CA TYR A 694 -47.69 -50.28 -28.45
C TYR A 694 -48.55 -50.55 -29.72
N GLY A 695 -48.22 -49.99 -30.87
CA GLY A 695 -48.63 -50.55 -32.19
C GLY A 695 -49.94 -50.07 -32.85
N SER A 696 -49.96 -50.33 -34.17
CA SER A 696 -50.91 -49.99 -35.24
C SER A 696 -51.22 -48.52 -35.49
N VAL A 697 -50.17 -47.73 -35.68
CA VAL A 697 -50.24 -46.58 -36.57
C VAL A 697 -49.30 -46.90 -37.74
N SER A 698 -49.83 -46.95 -38.97
CA SER A 698 -49.02 -47.19 -40.15
C SER A 698 -47.96 -46.10 -40.29
N ALA A 699 -46.87 -46.34 -41.03
CA ALA A 699 -45.87 -45.32 -41.39
C ALA A 699 -46.47 -44.07 -42.11
N SER A 700 -47.79 -44.02 -42.29
CA SER A 700 -48.62 -42.96 -42.87
C SER A 700 -49.59 -42.29 -41.86
N SER A 701 -49.24 -42.18 -40.57
CA SER A 701 -49.90 -41.21 -39.68
C SER A 701 -49.60 -39.79 -40.13
N ASP A 702 -50.61 -39.14 -40.72
CA ASP A 702 -50.44 -37.84 -41.33
C ASP A 702 -49.96 -36.77 -40.36
N TYR A 703 -50.32 -36.80 -39.07
CA TYR A 703 -49.93 -35.75 -38.12
C TYR A 703 -49.76 -36.20 -36.65
N ILE A 704 -48.78 -35.61 -35.95
CA ILE A 704 -48.59 -35.67 -34.50
C ILE A 704 -48.35 -34.28 -33.92
N SER A 705 -49.05 -33.95 -32.84
CA SER A 705 -48.80 -32.72 -32.08
C SER A 705 -47.75 -32.97 -30.99
N LEU A 706 -46.65 -32.23 -31.06
CA LEU A 706 -45.69 -32.07 -29.97
C LEU A 706 -46.09 -30.84 -29.14
N SER A 707 -46.38 -31.07 -27.87
CA SER A 707 -46.40 -30.03 -26.83
C SER A 707 -45.96 -30.69 -25.52
N VAL A 708 -44.64 -30.85 -25.40
CA VAL A 708 -44.05 -31.75 -24.40
C VAL A 708 -42.93 -31.03 -23.66
N ASN A 709 -42.82 -31.30 -22.35
CA ASN A 709 -41.76 -30.75 -21.51
C ASN A 709 -41.20 -31.82 -20.57
N TRP A 710 -39.91 -31.71 -20.24
CA TRP A 710 -39.28 -32.58 -19.26
C TRP A 710 -38.00 -31.97 -18.67
N SER A 711 -37.58 -32.50 -17.52
CA SER A 711 -36.29 -32.23 -16.89
C SER A 711 -35.26 -33.30 -17.27
N TYR A 712 -33.97 -32.95 -17.33
CA TYR A 712 -32.89 -33.81 -17.81
C TYR A 712 -31.57 -33.62 -17.05
#